data_AF-A0A7W0MB81-F1
#
_entry.id   AF-A0A7W0MB81-F1
#
_cell.length_a   1.000
_cell.length_b   1.000
_cell.length_c   1.000
_cell.angle_alpha   90.00
_cell.angle_beta   90.00
_cell.angle_gamma   90.00
#
_symmetry.space_group_name_H-M   'P 1'
#
loop_
_entity.id
_entity.type
_entity.pdbx_description
1 polymer ?
#
loop_
_entity_poly.entity_id
_entity_poly.type
_entity_poly.pdbx_seq_one_letter_code
_entity_poly.pdbx_strand_id
1 'polypeptide(L)'
;MLEERILPAVTLLIDYSLDNGFFNAAERRTAIEAAANEIGSRLNDALPYVPAGSYSVTDPKTFTSITRTFDVPANAIRVFVAGSSFGGNIVGTGGWRSNTGLRSFDRNNDFQPYVGYVGFDNDGSTSWNFSDTASGSQTNFRAVARHELLHVLGLGGTASWDVRISGGLFIGAKTLVANGGSYPPVDSSSGHFAQGVNSIMAPVISSITRPTAVDWAALDDIGWDVTAPPAPGVYADVLGQSSNGNWWISSNSGASGLSAPTIAGHWNSAAGWRDVQFGDVDGNGLTDIVGRTAGGAWWVGLNTGGNFENRYFGSWSSLVGWQDVKVGDFDGDGRSDIVGRTAIGAWYVARSVGTSFVTTRWTGWNELAGWQDVRVGDFNGDGRDDVAARTKYGDWWVARSTGSSFASSRWAGWSEAAGWRDVLVADFDGNGRDDIAARTKFGEWFVALSVGAAFSTGRWTNWNEAAGWRDVKIGDFYGDGRPDIIGRTSTGAWYLAANLGSSFNTLPSAFGAWTETLGWRDVQVGQFAGNGKMDVLARTATGTWYVGENSGSAMTFRPFGQWNEGLVWKNVASGRNLLVAATGAAAASSTVVGEDIELSSASGSFAVAKDSSTPDATVPPLNGSAAPPDRSDFSPPTDDDAVMLSSGKRELESPKVRASPQASASLDDVFSDAGLLSALVS
;
A
#
# COMPACT_ATOMS: atom_id res chain seq x y z
N MET A 1 -8.93 2.37 -0.27
CA MET A 1 -7.58 2.99 -0.16
C MET A 1 -7.03 3.13 -1.57
N LEU A 2 -6.19 4.12 -1.88
CA LEU A 2 -5.48 4.16 -3.16
C LEU A 2 -4.32 3.15 -3.16
N GLU A 3 -4.66 1.86 -3.22
CA GLU A 3 -3.74 0.86 -3.75
C GLU A 3 -3.49 1.18 -5.22
N GLU A 4 -2.22 1.35 -5.57
CA GLU A 4 -1.76 1.48 -6.94
C GLU A 4 -2.30 0.29 -7.73
N ARG A 5 -3.01 0.51 -8.85
CA ARG A 5 -3.73 -0.57 -9.56
C ARG A 5 -2.73 -1.63 -10.03
N ILE A 6 -2.58 -2.72 -9.26
CA ILE A 6 -1.63 -3.79 -9.55
C ILE A 6 -2.15 -4.60 -10.73
N LEU A 7 -1.72 -4.21 -11.93
CA LEU A 7 -1.80 -5.05 -13.11
C LEU A 7 -0.89 -6.28 -12.88
N PRO A 8 -1.26 -7.46 -13.40
CA PRO A 8 -0.62 -8.70 -13.00
C PRO A 8 0.83 -8.77 -13.47
N ALA A 9 1.75 -8.89 -12.51
CA ALA A 9 3.18 -9.06 -12.77
C ALA A 9 3.49 -10.39 -13.47
N VAL A 10 4.44 -10.38 -14.42
CA VAL A 10 4.96 -11.60 -15.05
C VAL A 10 5.88 -12.35 -14.10
N THR A 11 5.63 -13.65 -13.88
CA THR A 11 6.49 -14.51 -13.06
C THR A 11 7.56 -15.21 -13.90
N LEU A 12 8.83 -14.90 -13.67
CA LEU A 12 9.97 -15.66 -14.21
C LEU A 12 10.21 -16.93 -13.36
N LEU A 13 9.55 -18.02 -13.75
CA LEU A 13 9.60 -19.32 -13.06
C LEU A 13 10.95 -20.02 -13.30
N ILE A 14 11.84 -19.94 -12.32
CA ILE A 14 13.16 -20.59 -12.37
C ILE A 14 13.03 -22.11 -12.24
N ASP A 15 13.51 -22.83 -13.25
CA ASP A 15 13.45 -24.29 -13.36
C ASP A 15 14.85 -24.91 -13.24
N TYR A 16 15.10 -25.52 -12.08
CA TYR A 16 16.38 -26.16 -11.75
C TYR A 16 16.52 -27.60 -12.30
N SER A 17 15.57 -28.12 -13.08
CA SER A 17 15.60 -29.54 -13.53
C SER A 17 16.74 -29.88 -14.50
N LEU A 18 17.42 -28.86 -15.05
CA LEU A 18 18.60 -29.02 -15.90
C LEU A 18 19.93 -28.74 -15.19
N ASP A 19 19.90 -28.35 -13.91
CA ASP A 19 21.11 -28.00 -13.17
C ASP A 19 22.01 -29.23 -12.93
N ASN A 20 23.32 -28.98 -12.88
CA ASN A 20 24.35 -29.98 -12.56
C ASN A 20 24.87 -29.87 -11.11
N GLY A 21 24.09 -29.24 -10.24
CA GLY A 21 24.41 -29.02 -8.82
C GLY A 21 25.00 -27.65 -8.52
N PHE A 22 25.13 -26.75 -9.50
CA PHE A 22 25.53 -25.37 -9.23
C PHE A 22 24.51 -24.67 -8.33
N PHE A 23 23.21 -24.94 -8.50
CA PHE A 23 22.12 -24.40 -7.68
C PHE A 23 21.74 -25.31 -6.49
N ASN A 24 22.62 -26.22 -6.04
CA ASN A 24 22.38 -26.96 -4.78
C ASN A 24 22.56 -26.08 -3.53
N ALA A 25 23.34 -25.00 -3.61
CA ALA A 25 23.50 -24.05 -2.51
C ALA A 25 22.34 -23.03 -2.48
N ALA A 26 21.69 -22.89 -1.33
CA ALA A 26 20.50 -22.05 -1.16
C ALA A 26 20.74 -20.58 -1.54
N GLU A 27 21.90 -20.01 -1.18
CA GLU A 27 22.30 -18.63 -1.51
C GLU A 27 22.19 -18.32 -3.01
N ARG A 28 22.43 -19.31 -3.87
CA ARG A 28 22.44 -19.16 -5.33
C ARG A 28 21.03 -19.15 -5.90
N ARG A 29 20.13 -19.97 -5.34
CA ARG A 29 18.69 -19.95 -5.63
C ARG A 29 18.10 -18.61 -5.22
N THR A 30 18.31 -18.20 -3.97
CA THR A 30 17.88 -16.90 -3.46
C THR A 30 18.43 -15.72 -4.26
N ALA A 31 19.63 -15.83 -4.84
CA ALA A 31 20.19 -14.78 -5.69
C ALA A 31 19.52 -14.71 -7.08
N ILE A 32 19.27 -15.84 -7.75
CA ILE A 32 18.60 -15.85 -9.07
C ILE A 32 17.10 -15.58 -8.97
N GLU A 33 16.43 -16.12 -7.95
CA GLU A 33 15.00 -15.86 -7.68
C GLU A 33 14.77 -14.38 -7.36
N ALA A 34 15.69 -13.73 -6.64
CA ALA A 34 15.60 -12.28 -6.41
C ALA A 34 15.78 -11.45 -7.69
N ALA A 35 16.69 -11.85 -8.60
CA ALA A 35 16.85 -11.19 -9.90
C ALA A 35 15.64 -11.42 -10.81
N ALA A 36 15.07 -12.63 -10.78
CA ALA A 36 13.86 -12.99 -11.51
C ALA A 36 12.63 -12.21 -11.03
N ASN A 37 12.44 -12.10 -9.71
CA ASN A 37 11.32 -11.34 -9.13
C ASN A 37 11.47 -9.84 -9.37
N GLU A 38 12.67 -9.27 -9.28
CA GLU A 38 12.95 -7.85 -9.59
C GLU A 38 12.60 -7.48 -11.05
N ILE A 39 12.78 -8.42 -11.97
CA ILE A 39 12.46 -8.21 -13.38
C ILE A 39 10.97 -8.47 -13.65
N GLY A 40 10.44 -9.56 -13.10
CA GLY A 40 9.05 -9.97 -13.28
C GLY A 40 8.04 -8.96 -12.70
N SER A 41 8.34 -8.37 -11.54
CA SER A 41 7.49 -7.35 -10.88
C SER A 41 7.35 -6.03 -11.66
N ARG A 42 7.96 -5.94 -12.85
CA ARG A 42 7.94 -4.75 -13.70
C ARG A 42 7.40 -4.96 -15.11
N LEU A 43 6.82 -6.11 -15.38
CA LEU A 43 6.16 -6.44 -16.65
C LEU A 43 4.68 -6.68 -16.36
N ASN A 44 3.81 -5.89 -16.98
CA ASN A 44 2.34 -5.96 -16.83
C ASN A 44 1.69 -6.91 -17.85
N ASP A 45 2.49 -7.53 -18.72
CA ASP A 45 2.02 -8.31 -19.85
C ASP A 45 1.19 -9.54 -19.44
N ALA A 46 -0.05 -9.58 -19.92
CA ALA A 46 -0.92 -10.73 -19.75
C ALA A 46 -0.45 -11.91 -20.61
N LEU A 47 0.33 -12.82 -20.02
CA LEU A 47 0.84 -14.01 -20.73
C LEU A 47 -0.21 -15.14 -20.70
N PRO A 48 -0.56 -15.76 -21.84
CA PRO A 48 -1.51 -16.87 -21.85
C PRO A 48 -0.91 -18.15 -21.24
N TYR A 49 -1.77 -18.99 -20.66
CA TYR A 49 -1.41 -20.34 -20.21
C TYR A 49 -0.88 -21.18 -21.37
N VAL A 50 0.24 -21.87 -21.14
CA VAL A 50 0.81 -22.86 -22.06
C VAL A 50 0.48 -24.26 -21.55
N PRO A 51 -0.32 -25.06 -22.29
CA PRO A 51 -0.70 -26.41 -21.89
C PRO A 51 0.48 -27.35 -21.61
N ALA A 52 0.22 -28.40 -20.82
CA ALA A 52 1.19 -29.48 -20.63
C ALA A 52 1.51 -30.17 -21.97
N GLY A 53 2.79 -30.14 -22.37
CA GLY A 53 3.25 -30.70 -23.64
C GLY A 53 4.75 -30.95 -23.66
N SER A 54 5.21 -31.67 -24.69
CA SER A 54 6.65 -31.88 -24.92
C SER A 54 7.19 -30.77 -25.82
N TYR A 55 8.06 -29.94 -25.27
CA TYR A 55 8.62 -28.74 -25.90
C TYR A 55 10.13 -28.86 -26.10
N SER A 56 10.61 -28.24 -27.17
CA SER A 56 12.03 -28.11 -27.46
C SER A 56 12.58 -26.89 -26.72
N VAL A 57 13.61 -27.10 -25.89
CA VAL A 57 14.27 -26.08 -25.06
C VAL A 57 15.78 -26.17 -25.23
N THR A 58 16.52 -25.10 -24.98
CA THR A 58 17.98 -25.14 -24.90
C THR A 58 18.42 -25.73 -23.56
N ASP A 59 19.37 -26.66 -23.56
CA ASP A 59 20.07 -27.03 -22.33
C ASP A 59 21.11 -25.95 -21.97
N PRO A 60 21.02 -25.26 -20.82
CA PRO A 60 21.95 -24.18 -20.45
C PRO A 60 23.40 -24.63 -20.26
N LYS A 61 23.66 -25.95 -20.17
CA LYS A 61 25.00 -26.54 -20.01
C LYS A 61 25.73 -26.80 -21.33
N THR A 62 24.99 -27.01 -22.41
CA THR A 62 25.55 -27.46 -23.70
C THR A 62 25.11 -26.62 -24.90
N PHE A 63 24.15 -25.72 -24.70
CA PHE A 63 23.47 -24.94 -25.75
C PHE A 63 22.79 -25.78 -26.84
N THR A 64 22.66 -27.10 -26.62
CA THR A 64 21.97 -27.99 -27.55
C THR A 64 20.48 -28.01 -27.28
N SER A 65 19.69 -28.22 -28.33
CA SER A 65 18.24 -28.38 -28.22
C SER A 65 17.89 -29.75 -27.63
N ILE A 66 17.08 -29.77 -26.57
CA ILE A 66 16.58 -30.97 -25.89
C ILE A 66 15.06 -30.91 -25.75
N THR A 67 14.40 -32.06 -25.60
CA THR A 67 12.95 -32.12 -25.36
C THR A 67 12.64 -32.24 -23.87
N ARG A 68 11.75 -31.40 -23.35
CA ARG A 68 11.22 -31.47 -21.98
C ARG A 68 9.69 -31.41 -21.97
N THR A 69 9.08 -32.07 -21.00
CA THR A 69 7.62 -32.06 -20.84
C THR A 69 7.26 -31.22 -19.63
N PHE A 70 6.50 -30.16 -19.84
CA PHE A 70 6.07 -29.19 -18.83
C PHE A 70 4.85 -28.42 -19.33
N ASP A 71 4.23 -27.65 -18.46
CA ASP A 71 3.33 -26.54 -18.76
C ASP A 71 3.92 -25.21 -18.27
N VAL A 72 3.31 -24.09 -18.66
CA VAL A 72 3.64 -22.76 -18.12
C VAL A 72 2.34 -22.09 -17.70
N PRO A 73 2.17 -21.71 -16.41
CA PRO A 73 1.03 -20.93 -15.95
C PRO A 73 0.78 -19.66 -16.78
N ALA A 74 -0.44 -19.14 -16.74
CA ALA A 74 -0.70 -17.79 -17.22
C ALA A 74 0.16 -16.78 -16.43
N ASN A 75 0.52 -15.66 -17.07
CA ASN A 75 1.43 -14.62 -16.55
C ASN A 75 2.78 -15.18 -16.09
N ALA A 76 3.31 -16.24 -16.73
CA ALA A 76 4.60 -16.80 -16.38
C ALA A 76 5.47 -17.18 -17.60
N ILE A 77 6.79 -17.17 -17.36
CA ILE A 77 7.83 -17.60 -18.31
C ILE A 77 8.70 -18.64 -17.60
N ARG A 78 8.86 -19.84 -18.16
CA ARG A 78 9.71 -20.87 -17.56
C ARG A 78 11.17 -20.68 -17.97
N VAL A 79 12.07 -20.46 -17.02
CA VAL A 79 13.50 -20.23 -17.29
C VAL A 79 14.32 -21.39 -16.75
N PHE A 80 14.87 -22.22 -17.64
CA PHE A 80 15.74 -23.32 -17.22
C PHE A 80 17.13 -22.83 -16.85
N VAL A 81 17.65 -23.24 -15.70
CA VAL A 81 18.94 -22.75 -15.19
C VAL A 81 19.91 -23.86 -14.86
N ALA A 82 21.20 -23.63 -15.11
CA ALA A 82 22.27 -24.57 -14.76
C ALA A 82 23.63 -23.87 -14.61
N GLY A 83 24.57 -24.52 -13.90
CA GLY A 83 25.99 -24.22 -14.05
C GLY A 83 26.55 -24.77 -15.36
N SER A 84 27.47 -24.06 -16.00
CA SER A 84 28.16 -24.49 -17.23
C SER A 84 29.62 -24.08 -17.19
N SER A 85 30.50 -24.78 -17.90
CA SER A 85 31.90 -24.37 -18.05
C SER A 85 32.02 -23.55 -19.34
N PHE A 86 32.22 -22.24 -19.20
CA PHE A 86 32.36 -21.35 -20.35
C PHE A 86 33.82 -21.09 -20.72
N GLY A 87 34.71 -21.02 -19.72
CA GLY A 87 36.11 -20.67 -19.89
C GLY A 87 36.36 -19.24 -20.36
N GLY A 88 37.59 -18.76 -20.15
CA GLY A 88 37.98 -17.39 -20.52
C GLY A 88 37.28 -16.35 -19.66
N ASN A 89 36.59 -15.40 -20.29
CA ASN A 89 36.00 -14.22 -19.63
C ASN A 89 34.46 -14.24 -19.61
N ILE A 90 33.81 -15.28 -20.14
CA ILE A 90 32.35 -15.39 -20.17
C ILE A 90 31.90 -16.00 -18.84
N VAL A 91 31.11 -15.26 -18.08
CA VAL A 91 30.64 -15.66 -16.73
C VAL A 91 29.16 -16.06 -16.70
N GLY A 92 28.41 -15.70 -17.73
CA GLY A 92 26.97 -15.95 -17.86
C GLY A 92 26.57 -16.10 -19.32
N THR A 93 25.35 -16.61 -19.53
CA THR A 93 24.67 -16.63 -20.83
C THR A 93 23.17 -16.77 -20.64
N GLY A 94 22.39 -15.96 -21.34
CA GLY A 94 20.94 -16.02 -21.36
C GLY A 94 20.38 -16.19 -22.76
N GLY A 95 19.09 -16.50 -22.84
CA GLY A 95 18.37 -16.41 -24.10
C GLY A 95 17.06 -17.19 -24.13
N TRP A 96 16.42 -17.09 -25.28
CA TRP A 96 15.16 -17.76 -25.61
C TRP A 96 15.43 -18.72 -26.79
N ARG A 97 14.88 -19.93 -26.73
CA ARG A 97 14.70 -20.80 -27.91
C ARG A 97 13.55 -21.76 -27.69
N SER A 98 12.65 -21.80 -28.65
CA SER A 98 11.83 -22.97 -28.95
C SER A 98 11.69 -23.08 -30.47
N ASN A 99 11.39 -24.25 -31.00
CA ASN A 99 11.06 -24.39 -32.43
C ASN A 99 9.75 -25.15 -32.61
N THR A 100 8.88 -24.60 -33.47
CA THR A 100 7.58 -25.15 -33.92
C THR A 100 6.71 -25.82 -32.85
N GLY A 101 5.97 -25.00 -32.08
CA GLY A 101 4.91 -25.48 -31.19
C GLY A 101 4.46 -24.41 -30.20
N LEU A 102 5.44 -23.75 -29.60
CA LEU A 102 5.29 -22.52 -28.85
C LEU A 102 5.53 -21.35 -29.81
N ARG A 103 4.51 -20.53 -30.06
CA ARG A 103 4.68 -19.33 -30.89
C ARG A 103 5.30 -18.24 -30.03
N SER A 104 6.58 -17.95 -30.20
CA SER A 104 7.03 -16.58 -29.96
C SER A 104 6.19 -15.69 -30.86
N PHE A 105 5.36 -14.82 -30.29
CA PHE A 105 4.77 -13.79 -31.12
C PHE A 105 5.92 -12.87 -31.54
N ASP A 106 6.11 -12.80 -32.86
CA ASP A 106 6.65 -11.64 -33.55
C ASP A 106 5.54 -11.21 -34.50
N ARG A 107 4.83 -10.15 -34.11
CA ARG A 107 3.92 -9.42 -34.98
C ARG A 107 4.43 -7.99 -35.16
N ASN A 108 5.70 -7.85 -35.52
CA ASN A 108 6.37 -6.57 -35.76
C ASN A 108 6.29 -5.64 -34.52
N ASN A 109 7.24 -5.80 -33.60
CA ASN A 109 7.47 -4.97 -32.39
C ASN A 109 6.78 -5.41 -31.08
N ASP A 110 6.43 -6.69 -30.95
CA ASP A 110 5.87 -7.27 -29.71
C ASP A 110 6.51 -8.64 -29.48
N PHE A 111 7.44 -8.75 -28.52
CA PHE A 111 8.21 -9.97 -28.23
C PHE A 111 7.75 -10.64 -26.92
N GLN A 112 7.26 -11.87 -27.03
CA GLN A 112 6.72 -12.64 -25.91
C GLN A 112 7.23 -14.10 -25.92
N PRO A 113 8.17 -14.50 -25.03
CA PRO A 113 8.66 -15.86 -24.90
C PRO A 113 7.90 -16.62 -23.78
N TYR A 114 7.64 -17.91 -23.99
CA TYR A 114 7.13 -18.80 -22.94
C TYR A 114 8.22 -19.56 -22.18
N VAL A 115 9.41 -19.66 -22.78
CA VAL A 115 10.52 -20.46 -22.26
C VAL A 115 11.87 -19.81 -22.57
N GLY A 116 12.73 -19.78 -21.57
CA GLY A 116 14.11 -19.30 -21.66
C GLY A 116 15.11 -20.25 -21.02
N TYR A 117 16.38 -19.89 -21.14
CA TYR A 117 17.49 -20.55 -20.45
C TYR A 117 18.47 -19.51 -19.90
N VAL A 118 19.11 -19.83 -18.78
CA VAL A 118 20.28 -19.10 -18.27
C VAL A 118 21.34 -20.06 -17.77
N GLY A 119 22.59 -19.90 -18.22
CA GLY A 119 23.76 -20.63 -17.73
C GLY A 119 24.72 -19.69 -17.00
N PHE A 120 25.39 -20.20 -15.95
CA PHE A 120 26.40 -19.47 -15.19
C PHE A 120 27.71 -20.25 -15.10
N ASP A 121 28.85 -19.56 -15.12
CA ASP A 121 30.14 -20.24 -15.00
C ASP A 121 30.27 -21.05 -13.71
N ASN A 122 30.61 -22.33 -13.86
CA ASN A 122 30.82 -23.28 -12.77
C ASN A 122 32.18 -24.00 -12.81
N ASP A 123 33.10 -23.61 -13.69
CA ASP A 123 34.40 -24.30 -13.82
C ASP A 123 35.43 -23.92 -12.73
N GLY A 124 35.09 -22.92 -11.92
CA GLY A 124 35.91 -22.45 -10.80
C GLY A 124 36.80 -21.26 -11.13
N SER A 125 36.78 -20.77 -12.38
CA SER A 125 37.45 -19.52 -12.76
C SER A 125 36.72 -18.28 -12.22
N THR A 126 35.38 -18.30 -12.15
CA THR A 126 34.61 -17.17 -11.63
C THR A 126 34.50 -17.16 -10.10
N SER A 127 35.05 -16.12 -9.47
CA SER A 127 34.90 -15.86 -8.03
C SER A 127 33.59 -15.12 -7.75
N TRP A 128 32.50 -15.87 -7.57
CA TRP A 128 31.16 -15.31 -7.37
C TRP A 128 30.94 -14.65 -6.00
N ASN A 129 30.18 -13.56 -5.99
CA ASN A 129 29.50 -12.99 -4.83
C ASN A 129 27.97 -13.02 -5.06
N PHE A 130 27.22 -13.65 -4.16
CA PHE A 130 25.77 -13.84 -4.25
C PHE A 130 24.95 -12.77 -3.48
N SER A 131 25.62 -11.82 -2.83
CA SER A 131 25.02 -10.69 -2.11
C SER A 131 25.07 -9.39 -2.93
N ASP A 132 24.16 -8.44 -2.65
CA ASP A 132 24.23 -7.09 -3.25
C ASP A 132 25.30 -6.18 -2.58
N THR A 133 25.92 -6.62 -1.47
CA THR A 133 27.05 -5.91 -0.84
C THR A 133 28.37 -6.18 -1.56
N ALA A 134 29.07 -5.13 -1.98
CA ALA A 134 30.34 -5.25 -2.70
C ALA A 134 31.47 -5.82 -1.83
N SER A 135 32.14 -6.87 -2.33
CA SER A 135 33.29 -7.51 -1.68
C SER A 135 34.45 -7.73 -2.66
N GLY A 136 35.38 -6.75 -2.69
CA GLY A 136 36.65 -6.88 -3.40
C GLY A 136 36.54 -7.18 -4.90
N SER A 137 37.35 -8.12 -5.40
CA SER A 137 37.47 -8.48 -6.82
C SER A 137 36.54 -9.65 -7.23
N GLN A 138 35.39 -9.79 -6.59
CA GLN A 138 34.42 -10.86 -6.88
C GLN A 138 33.38 -10.41 -7.92
N THR A 139 32.96 -11.34 -8.79
CA THR A 139 31.91 -11.12 -9.78
C THR A 139 30.55 -11.12 -9.10
N ASN A 140 29.77 -10.05 -9.26
CA ASN A 140 28.42 -9.96 -8.69
C ASN A 140 27.46 -10.88 -9.48
N PHE A 141 27.01 -11.96 -8.83
CA PHE A 141 26.13 -12.95 -9.45
C PHE A 141 24.76 -12.38 -9.80
N ARG A 142 24.17 -11.53 -8.94
CA ARG A 142 22.85 -10.93 -9.21
C ARG A 142 22.90 -9.99 -10.42
N ALA A 143 23.99 -9.24 -10.59
CA ALA A 143 24.19 -8.39 -11.76
C ALA A 143 24.24 -9.20 -13.07
N VAL A 144 25.00 -10.30 -13.08
CA VAL A 144 25.02 -11.23 -14.23
C VAL A 144 23.63 -11.86 -14.44
N ALA A 145 22.99 -12.37 -13.39
CA ALA A 145 21.65 -12.96 -13.50
C ALA A 145 20.61 -12.00 -14.09
N ARG A 146 20.64 -10.72 -13.69
CA ARG A 146 19.80 -9.66 -14.25
C ARG A 146 20.07 -9.45 -15.75
N HIS A 147 21.34 -9.39 -16.16
CA HIS A 147 21.75 -9.27 -17.56
C HIS A 147 21.25 -10.47 -18.41
N GLU A 148 21.49 -11.71 -17.96
CA GLU A 148 21.09 -12.89 -18.73
C GLU A 148 19.55 -13.08 -18.79
N LEU A 149 18.82 -12.67 -17.74
CA LEU A 149 17.35 -12.69 -17.76
C LEU A 149 16.78 -11.65 -18.73
N LEU A 150 17.45 -10.53 -18.97
CA LEU A 150 17.05 -9.58 -20.02
C LEU A 150 17.27 -10.13 -21.44
N HIS A 151 18.28 -10.99 -21.65
CA HIS A 151 18.41 -11.78 -22.90
C HIS A 151 17.26 -12.80 -23.07
N VAL A 152 16.75 -13.40 -21.98
CA VAL A 152 15.53 -14.23 -22.03
C VAL A 152 14.33 -13.39 -22.50
N LEU A 153 14.22 -12.15 -22.04
CA LEU A 153 13.17 -11.19 -22.43
C LEU A 153 13.43 -10.49 -23.77
N GLY A 154 14.48 -10.88 -24.49
CA GLY A 154 14.65 -10.54 -25.90
C GLY A 154 15.50 -9.31 -26.22
N LEU A 155 16.14 -8.68 -25.23
CA LEU A 155 17.22 -7.71 -25.52
C LEU A 155 18.41 -8.47 -26.12
N GLY A 156 18.88 -8.06 -27.29
CA GLY A 156 19.95 -8.73 -28.04
C GLY A 156 19.48 -9.93 -28.86
N GLY A 157 19.49 -9.80 -30.20
CA GLY A 157 19.29 -10.93 -31.13
C GLY A 157 17.85 -11.45 -31.26
N THR A 158 16.84 -10.65 -30.93
CA THR A 158 15.45 -10.87 -31.38
C THR A 158 15.12 -9.99 -32.58
N ALA A 159 14.13 -10.40 -33.39
CA ALA A 159 13.64 -9.54 -34.47
C ALA A 159 13.11 -8.18 -33.97
N SER A 160 12.43 -8.15 -32.82
CA SER A 160 11.94 -6.91 -32.20
C SER A 160 13.06 -5.99 -31.70
N TRP A 161 14.22 -6.54 -31.30
CA TRP A 161 15.44 -5.77 -31.01
C TRP A 161 16.17 -5.35 -32.29
N ASP A 162 16.38 -6.27 -33.23
CA ASP A 162 17.16 -6.06 -34.46
C ASP A 162 16.50 -5.01 -35.38
N VAL A 163 15.16 -4.98 -35.46
CA VAL A 163 14.41 -3.94 -36.20
C VAL A 163 14.60 -2.54 -35.61
N ARG A 164 15.04 -2.45 -34.34
CA ARG A 164 15.42 -1.21 -33.68
C ARG A 164 16.91 -0.89 -33.82
N ILE A 165 17.69 -1.60 -34.66
CA ILE A 165 19.08 -1.25 -34.92
C ILE A 165 19.24 -0.58 -36.29
N SER A 166 19.84 0.62 -36.30
CA SER A 166 20.17 1.35 -37.53
C SER A 166 21.49 2.09 -37.37
N GLY A 167 22.42 1.88 -38.31
CA GLY A 167 23.71 2.57 -38.32
C GLY A 167 24.63 2.31 -37.10
N GLY A 168 24.42 1.20 -36.38
CA GLY A 168 25.13 0.89 -35.13
C GLY A 168 24.54 1.57 -33.89
N LEU A 169 23.33 2.12 -33.98
CA LEU A 169 22.58 2.72 -32.88
C LEU A 169 21.26 1.97 -32.65
N PHE A 170 20.81 1.90 -31.39
CA PHE A 170 19.48 1.43 -31.04
C PHE A 170 18.47 2.59 -31.15
N ILE A 171 17.62 2.55 -32.17
CA ILE A 171 16.63 3.58 -32.54
C ILE A 171 15.27 3.39 -31.84
N GLY A 172 15.30 2.99 -30.56
CA GLY A 172 14.14 2.97 -29.68
C GLY A 172 13.69 4.39 -29.30
N ALA A 173 12.39 4.68 -29.38
CA ALA A 173 11.85 6.01 -29.09
C ALA A 173 11.78 6.30 -27.59
N LYS A 174 11.55 5.28 -26.77
CA LYS A 174 11.57 5.37 -25.31
C LYS A 174 13.02 5.33 -24.82
N THR A 175 13.87 4.47 -25.40
CA THR A 175 15.30 4.43 -25.11
C THR A 175 16.01 5.75 -25.43
N LEU A 176 15.61 6.44 -26.51
CA LEU A 176 16.09 7.80 -26.84
C LEU A 176 15.88 8.78 -25.68
N VAL A 177 14.68 8.78 -25.09
CA VAL A 177 14.34 9.66 -23.96
C VAL A 177 15.11 9.25 -22.71
N ALA A 178 15.13 7.95 -22.39
CA ALA A 178 15.85 7.42 -21.23
C ALA A 178 17.36 7.67 -21.27
N ASN A 179 17.96 7.70 -22.47
CA ASN A 179 19.38 7.98 -22.70
C ASN A 179 19.65 9.48 -23.00
N GLY A 180 18.85 10.39 -22.43
CA GLY A 180 19.11 11.83 -22.45
C GLY A 180 18.96 12.51 -23.82
N GLY A 181 18.12 11.96 -24.70
CA GLY A 181 17.86 12.49 -26.05
C GLY A 181 18.86 12.06 -27.12
N SER A 182 19.66 11.02 -26.87
CA SER A 182 20.58 10.42 -27.86
C SER A 182 20.35 8.92 -27.97
N TYR A 183 20.29 8.37 -29.19
CA TYR A 183 20.21 6.91 -29.39
C TYR A 183 21.51 6.26 -28.91
N PRO A 184 21.46 5.27 -27.99
CA PRO A 184 22.67 4.61 -27.53
C PRO A 184 23.29 3.72 -28.63
N PRO A 185 24.63 3.67 -28.74
CA PRO A 185 25.31 2.74 -29.62
C PRO A 185 25.13 1.29 -29.16
N VAL A 186 25.10 0.36 -30.12
CA VAL A 186 25.20 -1.09 -29.89
C VAL A 186 26.61 -1.59 -30.16
N ASP A 187 26.96 -2.75 -29.61
CA ASP A 187 28.26 -3.38 -29.86
C ASP A 187 28.37 -3.89 -31.32
N SER A 188 29.57 -4.35 -31.71
CA SER A 188 29.80 -4.88 -33.06
C SER A 188 29.10 -6.21 -33.34
N SER A 189 28.58 -6.90 -32.31
CA SER A 189 27.75 -8.09 -32.47
C SER A 189 26.27 -7.76 -32.65
N SER A 190 25.86 -6.53 -32.32
CA SER A 190 24.46 -6.09 -32.17
C SER A 190 23.67 -6.84 -31.07
N GLY A 191 24.34 -7.67 -30.26
CA GLY A 191 23.74 -8.39 -29.14
C GLY A 191 23.66 -7.57 -27.85
N HIS A 192 24.43 -6.48 -27.75
CA HIS A 192 24.54 -5.66 -26.53
C HIS A 192 24.47 -4.17 -26.86
N PHE A 193 24.18 -3.33 -25.86
CA PHE A 193 24.59 -1.93 -25.95
C PHE A 193 26.13 -1.84 -25.89
N ALA A 194 26.72 -0.84 -26.53
CA ALA A 194 28.17 -0.70 -26.55
C ALA A 194 28.73 -0.38 -25.16
N GLN A 195 29.99 -0.76 -24.92
CA GLN A 195 30.66 -0.50 -23.65
C GLN A 195 30.66 1.01 -23.33
N GLY A 196 30.18 1.37 -22.15
CA GLY A 196 30.07 2.76 -21.68
C GLY A 196 28.69 3.38 -21.82
N VAL A 197 27.72 2.70 -22.45
CA VAL A 197 26.29 3.04 -22.28
C VAL A 197 25.90 2.76 -20.83
N ASN A 198 25.05 3.62 -20.24
CA ASN A 198 24.53 3.44 -18.88
C ASN A 198 23.42 2.38 -18.86
N SER A 199 23.81 1.12 -19.04
CA SER A 199 22.93 -0.04 -19.20
C SER A 199 23.62 -1.26 -18.59
N ILE A 200 22.85 -2.17 -17.98
CA ILE A 200 23.38 -3.46 -17.53
C ILE A 200 23.68 -4.37 -18.73
N MET A 201 22.99 -4.19 -19.86
CA MET A 201 23.17 -4.89 -21.14
C MET A 201 24.39 -4.40 -21.96
N ALA A 202 25.42 -3.89 -21.29
CA ALA A 202 26.75 -3.70 -21.86
C ALA A 202 27.60 -4.97 -21.69
N PRO A 203 28.52 -5.30 -22.63
CA PRO A 203 29.23 -6.58 -22.63
C PRO A 203 30.25 -6.76 -21.49
N VAL A 204 30.56 -5.72 -20.72
CA VAL A 204 31.37 -5.81 -19.49
C VAL A 204 30.70 -5.07 -18.34
N ILE A 205 30.12 -5.86 -17.42
CA ILE A 205 29.44 -5.40 -16.20
C ILE A 205 30.49 -4.97 -15.16
N SER A 206 30.87 -3.69 -15.15
CA SER A 206 31.93 -3.16 -14.26
C SER A 206 31.42 -2.41 -13.04
N SER A 207 30.37 -1.59 -13.17
CA SER A 207 29.81 -0.77 -12.08
C SER A 207 28.28 -0.77 -11.98
N ILE A 208 27.58 -1.18 -13.04
CA ILE A 208 26.12 -1.21 -13.10
C ILE A 208 25.66 -2.60 -12.64
N THR A 209 24.98 -2.68 -11.50
CA THR A 209 24.58 -3.96 -10.88
C THR A 209 23.08 -4.28 -11.04
N ARG A 210 22.30 -3.36 -11.62
CA ARG A 210 20.84 -3.43 -11.79
C ARG A 210 20.42 -2.82 -13.14
N PRO A 211 19.32 -3.27 -13.77
CA PRO A 211 18.86 -2.70 -15.02
C PRO A 211 18.48 -1.22 -14.86
N THR A 212 18.98 -0.38 -15.76
CA THR A 212 18.81 1.08 -15.75
C THR A 212 17.58 1.51 -16.54
N ALA A 213 17.24 2.80 -16.50
CA ALA A 213 16.19 3.37 -17.34
C ALA A 213 16.37 3.05 -18.84
N VAL A 214 17.61 2.88 -19.32
CA VAL A 214 17.91 2.51 -20.72
C VAL A 214 17.46 1.07 -21.01
N ASP A 215 17.73 0.15 -20.09
CA ASP A 215 17.35 -1.27 -20.22
C ASP A 215 15.82 -1.45 -20.20
N TRP A 216 15.14 -0.78 -19.27
CA TRP A 216 13.67 -0.82 -19.16
C TRP A 216 12.99 -0.20 -20.37
N ALA A 217 13.48 0.96 -20.84
CA ALA A 217 12.94 1.59 -22.03
C ALA A 217 13.21 0.78 -23.31
N ALA A 218 14.29 0.00 -23.34
CA ALA A 218 14.57 -0.93 -24.45
C ALA A 218 13.63 -2.14 -24.46
N LEU A 219 13.30 -2.72 -23.30
CA LEU A 219 12.26 -3.76 -23.19
C LEU A 219 10.92 -3.27 -23.74
N ASP A 220 10.56 -2.04 -23.36
CA ASP A 220 9.33 -1.38 -23.80
C ASP A 220 9.34 -1.06 -25.32
N ASP A 221 10.48 -0.58 -25.86
CA ASP A 221 10.63 -0.41 -27.32
C ASP A 221 10.61 -1.76 -28.10
N ILE A 222 10.86 -2.91 -27.48
CA ILE A 222 10.67 -4.23 -28.13
C ILE A 222 9.29 -4.87 -27.83
N GLY A 223 8.46 -4.21 -27.04
CA GLY A 223 7.01 -4.44 -26.94
C GLY A 223 6.45 -4.85 -25.58
N TRP A 224 7.28 -5.02 -24.55
CA TRP A 224 6.81 -5.31 -23.18
C TRP A 224 6.05 -4.12 -22.57
N ASP A 225 4.95 -4.36 -21.86
CA ASP A 225 4.31 -3.34 -21.02
C ASP A 225 5.09 -3.19 -19.70
N VAL A 226 6.15 -2.39 -19.76
CA VAL A 226 7.05 -2.16 -18.65
C VAL A 226 6.47 -1.09 -17.73
N THR A 227 6.13 -1.45 -16.47
CA THR A 227 5.86 -0.43 -15.44
C THR A 227 7.03 0.54 -15.39
N ALA A 228 6.81 1.83 -15.17
CA ALA A 228 7.95 2.75 -14.99
C ALA A 228 8.88 2.22 -13.88
N PRO A 229 10.20 2.49 -13.92
CA PRO A 229 11.02 2.28 -12.74
C PRO A 229 10.32 2.95 -11.56
N PRO A 230 10.22 2.28 -10.39
CA PRO A 230 9.84 2.94 -9.16
C PRO A 230 10.70 4.20 -9.11
N ALA A 231 10.07 5.37 -9.23
CA ALA A 231 10.79 6.61 -9.48
C ALA A 231 11.88 6.73 -8.41
N PRO A 232 13.10 7.26 -8.69
CA PRO A 232 14.14 7.36 -7.67
C PRO A 232 13.61 8.18 -6.48
N GLY A 233 13.14 7.46 -5.44
CA GLY A 233 12.01 7.93 -4.62
C GLY A 233 10.93 6.91 -4.21
N VAL A 234 10.94 5.63 -4.63
CA VAL A 234 10.17 4.55 -3.96
C VAL A 234 10.98 3.92 -2.83
N TYR A 235 11.51 4.83 -2.02
CA TYR A 235 11.79 4.58 -0.62
C TYR A 235 10.77 5.41 0.16
N ALA A 236 10.13 4.83 1.17
CA ALA A 236 9.24 5.59 2.04
C ALA A 236 10.04 6.64 2.81
N ASP A 237 9.74 7.90 2.53
CA ASP A 237 10.28 9.08 3.23
C ASP A 237 9.56 9.27 4.57
N VAL A 238 10.26 9.84 5.54
CA VAL A 238 9.76 10.01 6.92
C VAL A 238 9.51 11.49 7.19
N LEU A 239 8.24 11.88 7.27
CA LEU A 239 7.77 13.22 7.60
C LEU A 239 7.31 13.33 9.07
N GLY A 240 8.01 14.07 9.92
CA GLY A 240 7.57 14.33 11.28
C GLY A 240 6.82 15.66 11.47
N GLN A 241 6.10 15.79 12.58
CA GLN A 241 5.76 17.09 13.15
C GLN A 241 6.16 17.17 14.62
N SER A 242 6.95 18.19 14.95
CA SER A 242 7.35 18.52 16.32
C SER A 242 6.24 19.25 17.09
N SER A 243 6.36 19.32 18.42
CA SER A 243 5.36 19.93 19.32
C SER A 243 5.16 21.43 19.16
N ASN A 244 6.11 22.12 18.53
CA ASN A 244 5.97 23.51 18.11
C ASN A 244 5.30 23.69 16.73
N GLY A 245 4.97 22.60 16.04
CA GLY A 245 4.23 22.61 14.77
C GLY A 245 5.06 22.58 13.48
N ASN A 246 6.40 22.50 13.56
CA ASN A 246 7.23 22.33 12.36
C ASN A 246 6.99 20.94 11.76
N TRP A 247 6.76 20.90 10.45
CA TRP A 247 6.82 19.69 9.64
C TRP A 247 8.25 19.49 9.17
N TRP A 248 8.78 18.27 9.26
CA TRP A 248 10.13 17.94 8.79
C TRP A 248 10.13 16.71 7.89
N ILE A 249 10.87 16.70 6.79
CA ILE A 249 11.10 15.50 5.96
C ILE A 249 12.49 14.95 6.25
N SER A 250 12.60 13.64 6.34
CA SER A 250 13.84 12.88 6.32
C SER A 250 13.75 11.91 5.15
N SER A 251 14.52 12.20 4.10
CA SER A 251 14.44 11.44 2.87
C SER A 251 15.22 10.15 2.96
N ASN A 252 14.63 9.09 2.44
CA ASN A 252 15.16 7.74 2.48
C ASN A 252 15.93 7.44 1.18
N SER A 253 17.17 7.00 1.35
CA SER A 253 18.07 6.62 0.23
C SER A 253 18.27 5.11 0.11
N GLY A 254 17.51 4.33 0.87
CA GLY A 254 17.63 2.88 1.00
C GLY A 254 18.93 2.46 1.70
N ALA A 255 19.97 2.25 0.90
CA ALA A 255 21.25 1.73 1.36
C ALA A 255 21.94 2.61 2.42
N SER A 256 21.80 3.93 2.34
CA SER A 256 22.36 4.86 3.35
C SER A 256 21.36 5.17 4.48
N GLY A 257 20.14 4.65 4.41
CA GLY A 257 19.05 4.95 5.32
C GLY A 257 18.51 6.38 5.17
N LEU A 258 18.03 6.93 6.29
CA LEU A 258 17.38 8.23 6.40
C LEU A 258 18.38 9.40 6.45
N SER A 259 18.08 10.47 5.71
CA SER A 259 18.79 11.75 5.81
C SER A 259 18.52 12.45 7.14
N ALA A 260 19.29 13.49 7.47
CA ALA A 260 18.91 14.36 8.56
C ALA A 260 17.56 15.07 8.27
N PRO A 261 16.61 15.10 9.23
CA PRO A 261 15.37 15.86 9.13
C PRO A 261 15.61 17.32 8.75
N THR A 262 15.02 17.74 7.64
CA THR A 262 14.94 19.13 7.22
C THR A 262 13.54 19.65 7.47
N ILE A 263 13.40 20.86 8.00
CA ILE A 263 12.08 21.50 8.14
C ILE A 263 11.52 21.74 6.73
N ALA A 264 10.38 21.13 6.43
CA ALA A 264 9.70 21.16 5.14
C ALA A 264 8.41 22.02 5.18
N GLY A 265 7.96 22.42 6.37
CA GLY A 265 6.79 23.29 6.55
C GLY A 265 6.54 23.62 8.02
N HIS A 266 5.48 24.36 8.33
CA HIS A 266 5.08 24.64 9.72
C HIS A 266 3.58 24.95 9.82
N TRP A 267 2.90 24.28 10.74
CA TRP A 267 1.52 24.57 11.15
C TRP A 267 1.49 25.01 12.61
N ASN A 268 1.02 26.22 12.90
CA ASN A 268 0.95 26.75 14.26
C ASN A 268 0.21 25.78 15.20
N SER A 269 0.91 25.20 16.19
CA SER A 269 0.33 24.19 17.09
C SER A 269 -0.80 24.74 17.97
N ALA A 270 -0.84 26.06 18.20
CA ALA A 270 -1.94 26.72 18.92
C ALA A 270 -3.29 26.71 18.18
N ALA A 271 -3.32 26.31 16.89
CA ALA A 271 -4.58 26.16 16.13
C ALA A 271 -5.42 24.94 16.55
N GLY A 272 -4.88 24.05 17.40
CA GLY A 272 -5.59 22.89 17.94
C GLY A 272 -5.99 21.89 16.86
N TRP A 273 -5.01 21.40 16.10
CA TRP A 273 -5.24 20.52 14.96
C TRP A 273 -5.97 19.22 15.34
N ARG A 274 -6.86 18.81 14.43
CA ARG A 274 -7.74 17.65 14.45
C ARG A 274 -7.71 17.00 13.07
N ASP A 275 -8.18 15.76 13.01
CA ASP A 275 -8.48 15.06 11.76
C ASP A 275 -7.30 15.01 10.76
N VAL A 276 -6.04 15.11 11.27
CA VAL A 276 -4.83 15.11 10.44
C VAL A 276 -4.67 13.76 9.76
N GLN A 277 -4.70 13.80 8.43
CA GLN A 277 -4.73 12.71 7.47
C GLN A 277 -3.99 13.14 6.19
N PHE A 278 -3.98 12.27 5.19
CA PHE A 278 -3.06 12.35 4.07
C PHE A 278 -3.66 11.71 2.82
N GLY A 279 -3.21 12.16 1.66
CA GLY A 279 -3.64 11.72 0.34
C GLY A 279 -3.26 12.77 -0.70
N ASP A 280 -3.28 12.42 -1.98
CA ASP A 280 -3.02 13.36 -3.08
C ASP A 280 -4.27 14.23 -3.31
N VAL A 281 -4.37 15.37 -2.62
CA VAL A 281 -5.59 16.21 -2.69
C VAL A 281 -5.53 17.21 -3.84
N ASP A 282 -4.35 17.50 -4.41
CA ASP A 282 -4.24 18.37 -5.59
C ASP A 282 -4.18 17.63 -6.94
N GLY A 283 -3.88 16.33 -6.94
CA GLY A 283 -3.84 15.45 -8.10
C GLY A 283 -2.48 15.41 -8.82
N ASN A 284 -1.39 15.68 -8.10
CA ASN A 284 -0.04 15.78 -8.68
C ASN A 284 0.78 14.47 -8.60
N GLY A 285 0.24 13.41 -7.99
CA GLY A 285 0.89 12.13 -7.76
C GLY A 285 1.88 12.14 -6.58
N LEU A 286 1.67 13.03 -5.61
CA LEU A 286 2.39 13.09 -4.34
C LEU A 286 1.38 13.12 -3.19
N THR A 287 1.72 12.44 -2.10
CA THR A 287 0.91 12.45 -0.88
C THR A 287 0.99 13.83 -0.20
N ASP A 288 -0.15 14.52 -0.04
CA ASP A 288 -0.27 15.76 0.73
C ASP A 288 -0.60 15.51 2.21
N ILE A 289 -0.47 16.56 3.02
CA ILE A 289 -0.92 16.62 4.42
C ILE A 289 -2.25 17.37 4.45
N VAL A 290 -3.31 16.79 4.99
CA VAL A 290 -4.59 17.50 5.23
C VAL A 290 -4.96 17.49 6.70
N GLY A 291 -5.45 18.61 7.22
CA GLY A 291 -5.76 18.74 8.64
C GLY A 291 -6.68 19.90 8.96
N ARG A 292 -7.39 19.78 10.07
CA ARG A 292 -8.45 20.70 10.45
C ARG A 292 -8.13 21.39 11.77
N THR A 293 -8.32 22.70 11.85
CA THR A 293 -8.15 23.42 13.14
C THR A 293 -9.32 23.14 14.09
N ALA A 294 -9.17 23.44 15.39
CA ALA A 294 -10.27 23.37 16.34
C ALA A 294 -11.43 24.33 16.00
N GLY A 295 -11.14 25.42 15.29
CA GLY A 295 -12.14 26.34 14.71
C GLY A 295 -12.84 25.78 13.47
N GLY A 296 -12.35 24.67 12.91
CA GLY A 296 -12.97 23.94 11.80
C GLY A 296 -12.40 24.24 10.41
N ALA A 297 -11.35 25.08 10.31
CA ALA A 297 -10.70 25.40 9.05
C ALA A 297 -9.82 24.24 8.56
N TRP A 298 -10.03 23.82 7.32
CA TRP A 298 -9.20 22.84 6.61
C TRP A 298 -8.01 23.52 5.96
N TRP A 299 -6.83 23.02 6.28
CA TRP A 299 -5.57 23.37 5.64
C TRP A 299 -4.94 22.13 5.03
N VAL A 300 -4.22 22.35 3.94
CA VAL A 300 -3.44 21.35 3.26
C VAL A 300 -1.99 21.84 3.22
N GLY A 301 -1.05 20.99 3.61
CA GLY A 301 0.36 21.13 3.28
C GLY A 301 0.58 20.36 1.99
N LEU A 302 0.71 21.08 0.89
CA LEU A 302 0.82 20.50 -0.45
C LEU A 302 2.24 20.08 -0.77
N ASN A 303 2.41 18.83 -1.17
CA ASN A 303 3.71 18.23 -1.41
C ASN A 303 4.27 18.69 -2.76
N THR A 304 5.43 19.33 -2.72
CA THR A 304 6.13 19.83 -3.92
C THR A 304 7.33 18.96 -4.32
N GLY A 305 7.45 17.75 -3.75
CA GLY A 305 8.58 16.84 -3.96
C GLY A 305 9.80 17.16 -3.09
N GLY A 306 9.59 17.77 -1.92
CA GLY A 306 10.64 18.11 -0.96
C GLY A 306 10.30 19.22 0.03
N ASN A 307 9.21 19.95 -0.17
CA ASN A 307 8.65 20.93 0.78
C ASN A 307 7.11 20.87 0.79
N PHE A 308 6.49 21.46 1.82
CA PHE A 308 5.04 21.59 1.94
C PHE A 308 4.57 23.04 1.83
N GLU A 309 3.74 23.33 0.83
CA GLU A 309 3.06 24.62 0.70
C GLU A 309 1.73 24.63 1.47
N ASN A 310 1.65 25.43 2.52
CA ASN A 310 0.43 25.57 3.32
C ASN A 310 -0.64 26.37 2.58
N ARG A 311 -1.78 25.74 2.28
CA ARG A 311 -2.91 26.35 1.59
C ARG A 311 -4.21 26.07 2.36
N TYR A 312 -5.03 27.10 2.55
CA TYR A 312 -6.38 26.95 3.11
C TYR A 312 -7.32 26.38 2.04
N PHE A 313 -8.02 25.30 2.35
CA PHE A 313 -8.91 24.61 1.38
C PHE A 313 -10.40 24.80 1.69
N GLY A 314 -10.78 25.18 2.90
CA GLY A 314 -12.19 25.39 3.25
C GLY A 314 -12.44 25.32 4.75
N SER A 315 -13.70 25.20 5.16
CA SER A 315 -14.02 24.96 6.57
C SER A 315 -15.28 24.12 6.75
N TRP A 316 -15.28 23.34 7.83
CA TRP A 316 -16.45 22.65 8.35
C TRP A 316 -16.78 23.24 9.71
N SER A 317 -18.05 23.56 9.97
CA SER A 317 -18.48 24.08 11.28
C SER A 317 -18.02 23.18 12.42
N SER A 318 -17.33 23.75 13.41
CA SER A 318 -16.87 23.06 14.62
C SER A 318 -18.03 22.64 15.54
N LEU A 319 -19.20 23.27 15.41
CA LEU A 319 -20.40 23.01 16.22
C LEU A 319 -21.12 21.70 15.86
N VAL A 320 -20.77 21.07 14.73
CA VAL A 320 -21.50 19.91 14.18
C VAL A 320 -21.10 18.58 14.84
N GLY A 321 -20.00 18.53 15.61
CA GLY A 321 -19.55 17.33 16.31
C GLY A 321 -19.21 16.19 15.34
N TRP A 322 -18.24 16.45 14.45
CA TRP A 322 -17.82 15.51 13.40
C TRP A 322 -17.18 14.25 13.98
N GLN A 323 -17.49 13.12 13.35
CA GLN A 323 -17.05 11.77 13.66
C GLN A 323 -16.63 11.08 12.36
N ASP A 324 -15.85 10.00 12.48
CA ASP A 324 -15.46 9.15 11.35
C ASP A 324 -14.95 9.92 10.13
N VAL A 325 -14.12 10.94 10.39
CA VAL A 325 -13.50 11.74 9.34
C VAL A 325 -12.42 10.91 8.66
N LYS A 326 -12.53 10.66 7.35
CA LYS A 326 -11.63 9.80 6.57
C LYS A 326 -11.28 10.45 5.22
N VAL A 327 -10.15 10.03 4.63
CA VAL A 327 -9.72 10.41 3.28
C VAL A 327 -9.92 9.23 2.31
N GLY A 328 -10.24 9.52 1.06
CA GLY A 328 -10.40 8.57 -0.05
C GLY A 328 -10.82 9.29 -1.34
N ASP A 329 -10.72 8.65 -2.50
CA ASP A 329 -11.24 9.21 -3.77
C ASP A 329 -12.73 8.86 -3.91
N PHE A 330 -13.59 9.66 -3.29
CA PHE A 330 -15.03 9.40 -3.26
C PHE A 330 -15.71 9.75 -4.59
N ASP A 331 -15.16 10.64 -5.43
CA ASP A 331 -15.80 11.05 -6.69
C ASP A 331 -15.26 10.41 -7.98
N GLY A 332 -14.08 9.80 -7.91
CA GLY A 332 -13.44 9.02 -8.96
C GLY A 332 -12.63 9.87 -9.93
N ASP A 333 -12.19 11.07 -9.50
CA ASP A 333 -11.41 11.99 -10.33
C ASP A 333 -9.88 11.85 -10.17
N GLY A 334 -9.44 10.93 -9.31
CA GLY A 334 -8.04 10.65 -9.01
C GLY A 334 -7.48 11.46 -7.84
N ARG A 335 -8.29 12.27 -7.18
CA ARG A 335 -7.88 13.09 -6.02
C ARG A 335 -8.48 12.58 -4.72
N SER A 336 -7.76 12.85 -3.65
CA SER A 336 -8.18 12.56 -2.29
C SER A 336 -9.19 13.60 -1.78
N ASP A 337 -10.40 13.12 -1.51
CA ASP A 337 -11.51 13.82 -0.87
C ASP A 337 -11.52 13.58 0.65
N ILE A 338 -12.39 14.28 1.39
CA ILE A 338 -12.63 14.01 2.82
C ILE A 338 -14.10 13.67 3.06
N VAL A 339 -14.38 12.52 3.65
CA VAL A 339 -15.72 12.16 4.16
C VAL A 339 -15.80 12.37 5.68
N GLY A 340 -16.99 12.67 6.20
CA GLY A 340 -17.23 12.73 7.65
C GLY A 340 -18.70 12.60 8.03
N ARG A 341 -18.97 11.98 9.19
CA ARG A 341 -20.31 11.84 9.76
C ARG A 341 -20.55 12.91 10.83
N THR A 342 -21.77 13.42 10.92
CA THR A 342 -22.20 14.26 12.04
C THR A 342 -22.73 13.40 13.20
N ALA A 343 -22.83 13.96 14.41
CA ALA A 343 -23.41 13.26 15.57
C ALA A 343 -24.90 12.86 15.43
N ILE A 344 -25.55 13.22 14.32
CA ILE A 344 -26.92 12.80 13.95
C ILE A 344 -26.95 11.90 12.71
N GLY A 345 -25.80 11.33 12.32
CA GLY A 345 -25.68 10.37 11.22
C GLY A 345 -25.68 10.96 9.82
N ALA A 346 -25.68 12.29 9.65
CA ALA A 346 -25.57 12.87 8.32
C ALA A 346 -24.13 12.73 7.79
N TRP A 347 -23.99 12.18 6.59
CA TRP A 347 -22.70 12.00 5.93
C TRP A 347 -22.46 13.11 4.91
N TYR A 348 -21.29 13.74 4.99
CA TYR A 348 -20.84 14.76 4.06
C TYR A 348 -19.53 14.35 3.41
N VAL A 349 -19.35 14.69 2.13
CA VAL A 349 -18.08 14.62 1.43
C VAL A 349 -17.66 16.04 1.04
N ALA A 350 -16.45 16.40 1.44
CA ALA A 350 -15.67 17.55 1.02
C ALA A 350 -14.81 17.13 -0.16
N ARG A 351 -15.38 17.29 -1.37
CA ARG A 351 -14.67 16.91 -2.59
C ARG A 351 -13.57 17.89 -2.92
N SER A 352 -12.38 17.43 -3.28
CA SER A 352 -11.29 18.28 -3.71
C SER A 352 -11.50 18.73 -5.15
N VAL A 353 -11.28 20.03 -5.39
CA VAL A 353 -11.12 20.56 -6.76
C VAL A 353 -9.66 20.96 -7.03
N GLY A 354 -8.72 20.31 -6.32
CA GLY A 354 -7.27 20.57 -6.31
C GLY A 354 -6.83 21.92 -5.74
N THR A 355 -7.78 22.77 -5.38
CA THR A 355 -7.53 24.11 -4.84
C THR A 355 -8.34 24.47 -3.61
N SER A 356 -9.44 23.76 -3.37
CA SER A 356 -10.35 23.94 -2.26
C SER A 356 -11.25 22.70 -2.13
N PHE A 357 -12.01 22.61 -1.04
CA PHE A 357 -13.00 21.57 -0.81
C PHE A 357 -14.43 22.06 -1.05
N VAL A 358 -15.18 21.32 -1.87
CA VAL A 358 -16.63 21.51 -2.11
C VAL A 358 -17.41 20.52 -1.25
N THR A 359 -17.89 20.99 -0.09
CA THR A 359 -18.59 20.14 0.88
C THR A 359 -20.07 20.00 0.56
N THR A 360 -20.54 18.76 0.43
CA THR A 360 -21.93 18.40 0.12
C THR A 360 -22.42 17.24 0.98
N ARG A 361 -23.72 17.18 1.29
CA ARG A 361 -24.32 16.06 2.05
C ARG A 361 -24.67 14.93 1.09
N TRP A 362 -24.20 13.72 1.36
CA TRP A 362 -24.36 12.57 0.46
C TRP A 362 -25.39 11.55 0.95
N THR A 363 -25.51 11.33 2.26
CA THR A 363 -26.53 10.44 2.82
C THR A 363 -26.83 10.71 4.30
N GLY A 364 -27.61 9.85 4.94
CA GLY A 364 -27.79 9.81 6.38
C GLY A 364 -27.94 8.37 6.88
N TRP A 365 -27.20 8.02 7.94
CA TRP A 365 -27.33 6.77 8.65
C TRP A 365 -28.11 6.96 9.95
N ASN A 366 -28.77 5.91 10.43
CA ASN A 366 -29.47 5.94 11.71
C ASN A 366 -28.50 5.58 12.84
N GLU A 367 -28.20 6.53 13.72
CA GLU A 367 -27.29 6.33 14.87
C GLU A 367 -27.77 5.27 15.86
N LEU A 368 -29.07 4.93 15.88
CA LEU A 368 -29.59 3.85 16.72
C LEU A 368 -29.00 2.48 16.36
N ALA A 369 -28.45 2.31 15.14
CA ALA A 369 -27.73 1.11 14.74
C ALA A 369 -26.40 0.93 15.52
N GLY A 370 -25.83 2.01 16.07
CA GLY A 370 -24.53 2.01 16.74
C GLY A 370 -23.43 1.56 15.79
N TRP A 371 -22.98 2.48 14.92
CA TRP A 371 -21.95 2.18 13.93
C TRP A 371 -20.58 2.08 14.58
N GLN A 372 -19.86 1.02 14.24
CA GLN A 372 -18.51 0.67 14.67
C GLN A 372 -17.71 0.19 13.45
N ASP A 373 -16.39 0.09 13.57
CA ASP A 373 -15.48 -0.35 12.49
C ASP A 373 -15.67 0.39 11.15
N VAL A 374 -15.78 1.73 11.17
CA VAL A 374 -15.95 2.50 9.93
C VAL A 374 -14.67 2.50 9.09
N ARG A 375 -14.79 2.04 7.83
CA ARG A 375 -13.72 1.86 6.86
C ARG A 375 -14.06 2.49 5.51
N VAL A 376 -13.02 2.72 4.70
CA VAL A 376 -13.08 3.34 3.38
C VAL A 376 -12.28 2.46 2.41
N GLY A 377 -12.84 2.18 1.24
CA GLY A 377 -12.25 1.30 0.23
C GLY A 377 -13.15 1.14 -1.00
N ASP A 378 -12.60 0.77 -2.16
CA ASP A 378 -13.38 0.49 -3.38
C ASP A 378 -14.01 -0.92 -3.28
N PHE A 379 -15.03 -1.03 -2.42
CA PHE A 379 -15.67 -2.31 -2.13
C PHE A 379 -16.45 -2.85 -3.34
N ASN A 380 -16.77 -2.06 -4.37
CA ASN A 380 -17.50 -2.54 -5.55
C ASN A 380 -16.68 -2.66 -6.84
N GLY A 381 -15.46 -2.13 -6.89
CA GLY A 381 -14.52 -2.20 -8.00
C GLY A 381 -14.85 -1.25 -9.13
N ASP A 382 -15.45 -0.09 -8.81
CA ASP A 382 -15.84 0.91 -9.80
C ASP A 382 -14.89 2.11 -9.94
N GLY A 383 -13.79 2.10 -9.17
CA GLY A 383 -12.74 3.12 -9.17
C GLY A 383 -13.00 4.26 -8.20
N ARG A 384 -13.89 4.08 -7.22
CA ARG A 384 -14.23 5.08 -6.19
C ARG A 384 -14.19 4.44 -4.81
N ASP A 385 -13.67 5.17 -3.84
CA ASP A 385 -13.77 4.76 -2.44
C ASP A 385 -15.24 4.82 -1.98
N ASP A 386 -15.69 3.74 -1.36
CA ASP A 386 -16.97 3.58 -0.66
C ASP A 386 -16.77 3.75 0.87
N VAL A 387 -17.87 3.74 1.65
CA VAL A 387 -17.79 3.67 3.12
C VAL A 387 -18.45 2.39 3.64
N ALA A 388 -17.69 1.53 4.31
CA ALA A 388 -18.21 0.36 5.01
C ALA A 388 -18.26 0.58 6.52
N ALA A 389 -19.26 0.03 7.21
CA ALA A 389 -19.31 0.01 8.67
C ALA A 389 -20.12 -1.17 9.19
N ARG A 390 -19.78 -1.63 10.40
CA ARG A 390 -20.51 -2.65 11.14
C ARG A 390 -21.48 -1.96 12.11
N THR A 391 -22.65 -2.54 12.31
CA THR A 391 -23.56 -2.14 13.40
C THR A 391 -23.20 -2.88 14.69
N LYS A 392 -23.63 -2.39 15.85
CA LYS A 392 -23.52 -3.08 17.16
C LYS A 392 -24.25 -4.45 17.24
N TYR A 393 -24.92 -4.85 16.15
CA TYR A 393 -25.60 -6.13 15.99
C TYR A 393 -24.85 -7.10 15.06
N GLY A 394 -23.74 -6.66 14.47
CA GLY A 394 -22.92 -7.45 13.55
C GLY A 394 -23.18 -7.21 12.07
N ASP A 395 -24.23 -6.48 11.71
CA ASP A 395 -24.54 -6.23 10.29
C ASP A 395 -23.52 -5.28 9.66
N TRP A 396 -22.82 -5.75 8.62
CA TRP A 396 -21.98 -4.93 7.76
C TRP A 396 -22.84 -4.26 6.69
N TRP A 397 -22.72 -2.93 6.60
CA TRP A 397 -23.32 -2.12 5.54
C TRP A 397 -22.22 -1.43 4.73
N VAL A 398 -22.43 -1.33 3.43
CA VAL A 398 -21.60 -0.55 2.51
C VAL A 398 -22.46 0.55 1.90
N ALA A 399 -22.00 1.78 2.06
CA ALA A 399 -22.47 2.99 1.41
C ALA A 399 -21.64 3.21 0.16
N ARG A 400 -22.12 2.66 -0.97
CA ARG A 400 -21.43 2.76 -2.25
C ARG A 400 -21.47 4.17 -2.81
N SER A 401 -20.37 4.67 -3.33
CA SER A 401 -20.29 5.96 -3.99
C SER A 401 -20.99 5.94 -5.35
N THR A 402 -21.66 7.04 -5.67
CA THR A 402 -22.12 7.37 -7.03
C THR A 402 -21.37 8.57 -7.62
N GLY A 403 -20.22 8.92 -7.03
CA GLY A 403 -19.45 10.14 -7.28
C GLY A 403 -20.14 11.46 -6.93
N SER A 404 -21.22 11.40 -6.15
CA SER A 404 -22.05 12.56 -5.78
C SER A 404 -23.06 12.28 -4.66
N SER A 405 -23.26 11.01 -4.32
CA SER A 405 -24.13 10.54 -3.24
C SER A 405 -23.67 9.15 -2.79
N PHE A 406 -24.24 8.65 -1.68
CA PHE A 406 -23.99 7.28 -1.21
C PHE A 406 -25.25 6.41 -1.23
N ALA A 407 -25.16 5.24 -1.86
CA ALA A 407 -26.18 4.20 -1.89
C ALA A 407 -25.88 3.10 -0.84
N SER A 408 -26.51 3.20 0.34
CA SER A 408 -26.28 2.28 1.47
C SER A 408 -27.07 0.98 1.38
N SER A 409 -26.41 -0.16 1.59
CA SER A 409 -27.00 -1.51 1.58
C SER A 409 -26.27 -2.46 2.54
N ARG A 410 -26.99 -3.44 3.11
CA ARG A 410 -26.41 -4.48 4.00
C ARG A 410 -25.75 -5.57 3.17
N TRP A 411 -24.48 -5.88 3.45
CA TRP A 411 -23.65 -6.81 2.67
C TRP A 411 -23.34 -8.12 3.40
N ALA A 412 -23.26 -8.11 4.73
CA ALA A 412 -23.04 -9.31 5.54
C ALA A 412 -23.56 -9.15 6.99
N GLY A 413 -23.49 -10.23 7.77
CA GLY A 413 -23.73 -10.22 9.21
C GLY A 413 -22.69 -11.06 9.95
N TRP A 414 -21.99 -10.44 10.89
CA TRP A 414 -20.88 -11.01 11.66
C TRP A 414 -21.22 -11.02 13.14
N SER A 415 -21.42 -12.19 13.74
CA SER A 415 -21.88 -12.29 15.14
C SER A 415 -20.93 -11.58 16.13
N GLU A 416 -21.46 -10.62 16.90
CA GLU A 416 -20.71 -9.95 17.98
C GLU A 416 -20.15 -10.90 19.03
N ALA A 417 -20.74 -12.09 19.18
CA ALA A 417 -20.26 -13.10 20.12
C ALA A 417 -18.81 -13.55 19.83
N ALA A 418 -18.34 -13.40 18.59
CA ALA A 418 -16.95 -13.67 18.20
C ALA A 418 -15.95 -12.64 18.78
N GLY A 419 -16.39 -11.43 19.13
CA GLY A 419 -15.55 -10.36 19.67
C GLY A 419 -14.43 -9.96 18.71
N TRP A 420 -14.82 -9.48 17.53
CA TRP A 420 -13.93 -9.09 16.44
C TRP A 420 -12.90 -8.03 16.84
N ARG A 421 -11.70 -8.13 16.27
CA ARG A 421 -10.55 -7.25 16.47
C ARG A 421 -9.75 -7.14 15.18
N ASP A 422 -8.93 -6.11 15.09
CA ASP A 422 -7.98 -5.85 14.01
C ASP A 422 -8.65 -5.96 12.63
N VAL A 423 -9.70 -5.14 12.45
CA VAL A 423 -10.38 -5.00 11.17
C VAL A 423 -9.44 -4.31 10.18
N LEU A 424 -9.22 -4.94 9.02
CA LEU A 424 -8.32 -4.53 7.96
C LEU A 424 -9.07 -4.53 6.62
N VAL A 425 -8.59 -3.72 5.66
CA VAL A 425 -9.16 -3.56 4.32
C VAL A 425 -8.02 -3.51 3.30
N ALA A 426 -8.14 -4.30 2.24
CA ALA A 426 -7.33 -4.34 1.01
C ALA A 426 -7.97 -5.37 0.06
N ASP A 427 -7.49 -5.49 -1.18
CA ASP A 427 -7.89 -6.56 -2.12
C ASP A 427 -7.18 -7.89 -1.79
N PHE A 428 -7.81 -8.76 -0.99
CA PHE A 428 -7.14 -9.98 -0.50
C PHE A 428 -7.12 -11.12 -1.53
N ASP A 429 -8.07 -11.20 -2.47
CA ASP A 429 -8.06 -12.24 -3.51
C ASP A 429 -7.44 -11.77 -4.86
N GLY A 430 -7.25 -10.47 -5.05
CA GLY A 430 -6.65 -9.86 -6.24
C GLY A 430 -7.66 -9.62 -7.37
N ASN A 431 -8.92 -9.34 -7.03
CA ASN A 431 -10.01 -9.17 -8.00
C ASN A 431 -10.27 -7.71 -8.43
N GLY A 432 -9.57 -6.74 -7.85
CA GLY A 432 -9.76 -5.31 -8.04
C GLY A 432 -10.87 -4.70 -7.18
N ARG A 433 -11.18 -5.30 -6.02
CA ARG A 433 -12.13 -4.77 -5.03
C ARG A 433 -11.52 -4.86 -3.63
N ASP A 434 -11.74 -3.84 -2.82
CA ASP A 434 -11.42 -3.89 -1.41
C ASP A 434 -12.30 -4.95 -0.70
N ASP A 435 -11.67 -5.74 0.18
CA ASP A 435 -12.28 -6.76 1.03
C ASP A 435 -12.21 -6.34 2.52
N ILE A 436 -12.75 -7.16 3.44
CA ILE A 436 -12.60 -6.93 4.89
C ILE A 436 -12.04 -8.17 5.59
N ALA A 437 -10.89 -8.04 6.25
CA ALA A 437 -10.37 -9.07 7.15
C ALA A 437 -10.51 -8.66 8.62
N ALA A 438 -10.72 -9.62 9.52
CA ALA A 438 -10.63 -9.42 10.97
C ALA A 438 -10.38 -10.73 11.70
N ARG A 439 -9.87 -10.67 12.93
CA ARG A 439 -9.77 -11.85 13.81
C ARG A 439 -10.79 -11.84 14.93
N THR A 440 -11.25 -13.02 15.33
CA THR A 440 -12.08 -13.21 16.53
C THR A 440 -11.22 -13.05 17.80
N LYS A 441 -11.85 -12.93 18.97
CA LYS A 441 -11.18 -12.98 20.28
C LYS A 441 -10.50 -14.33 20.60
N PHE A 442 -10.61 -15.31 19.71
CA PHE A 442 -9.95 -16.62 19.75
C PHE A 442 -8.82 -16.75 18.72
N GLY A 443 -8.56 -15.70 17.94
CA GLY A 443 -7.50 -15.63 16.93
C GLY A 443 -7.85 -16.22 15.57
N GLU A 444 -9.11 -16.57 15.34
CA GLU A 444 -9.59 -17.04 14.04
C GLU A 444 -9.69 -15.85 13.08
N TRP A 445 -8.88 -15.84 12.02
CA TRP A 445 -8.95 -14.83 10.97
C TRP A 445 -10.04 -15.21 9.96
N PHE A 446 -10.96 -14.29 9.73
CA PHE A 446 -11.94 -14.36 8.66
C PHE A 446 -11.69 -13.24 7.65
N VAL A 447 -11.93 -13.54 6.38
CA VAL A 447 -11.96 -12.56 5.28
C VAL A 447 -13.35 -12.59 4.66
N ALA A 448 -13.93 -11.40 4.52
CA ALA A 448 -15.15 -11.09 3.80
C ALA A 448 -14.78 -10.58 2.42
N LEU A 449 -14.71 -11.50 1.45
CA LEU A 449 -14.41 -11.20 0.06
C LEU A 449 -15.59 -10.46 -0.59
N SER A 450 -15.33 -9.35 -1.26
CA SER A 450 -16.33 -8.61 -2.00
C SER A 450 -16.66 -9.27 -3.32
N VAL A 451 -17.96 -9.45 -3.56
CA VAL A 451 -18.52 -9.82 -4.88
C VAL A 451 -19.21 -8.63 -5.57
N GLY A 452 -18.85 -7.40 -5.18
CA GLY A 452 -19.34 -6.14 -5.79
C GLY A 452 -20.70 -5.64 -5.30
N ALA A 453 -21.44 -6.45 -4.55
CA ALA A 453 -22.75 -6.10 -3.97
C ALA A 453 -23.06 -6.79 -2.62
N ALA A 454 -22.14 -7.63 -2.13
CA ALA A 454 -22.24 -8.38 -0.88
C ALA A 454 -20.84 -8.88 -0.49
N PHE A 455 -20.69 -9.37 0.75
CA PHE A 455 -19.47 -10.05 1.18
C PHE A 455 -19.68 -11.56 1.35
N SER A 456 -18.73 -12.35 0.84
CA SER A 456 -18.60 -13.79 1.09
C SER A 456 -17.57 -14.01 2.20
N THR A 457 -18.02 -14.38 3.41
CA THR A 457 -17.12 -14.51 4.58
C THR A 457 -16.63 -15.95 4.77
N GLY A 458 -15.32 -16.15 4.84
CA GLY A 458 -14.67 -17.44 5.13
C GLY A 458 -13.53 -17.32 6.13
N ARG A 459 -13.25 -18.39 6.88
CA ARG A 459 -12.10 -18.46 7.80
C ARG A 459 -10.83 -18.81 7.02
N TRP A 460 -9.81 -17.96 7.11
CA TRP A 460 -8.59 -18.07 6.32
C TRP A 460 -7.40 -18.62 7.11
N THR A 461 -7.30 -18.34 8.42
CA THR A 461 -6.26 -18.91 9.28
C THR A 461 -6.61 -18.84 10.77
N ASN A 462 -5.69 -19.26 11.64
CA ASN A 462 -5.86 -19.16 13.08
C ASN A 462 -4.55 -18.81 13.79
N TRP A 463 -4.54 -17.67 14.47
CA TRP A 463 -3.46 -17.27 15.37
C TRP A 463 -3.73 -17.74 16.80
N ASN A 464 -2.68 -18.04 17.55
CA ASN A 464 -2.80 -18.38 18.97
C ASN A 464 -2.80 -17.11 19.82
N GLU A 465 -3.92 -16.75 20.42
CA GLU A 465 -4.04 -15.56 21.29
C GLU A 465 -3.09 -15.56 22.49
N ALA A 466 -2.61 -16.73 22.93
CA ALA A 466 -1.60 -16.82 24.00
C ALA A 466 -0.26 -16.14 23.64
N ALA A 467 -0.02 -15.84 22.36
CA ALA A 467 1.14 -15.08 21.90
C ALA A 467 1.03 -13.55 22.16
N GLY A 468 -0.15 -13.05 22.54
CA GLY A 468 -0.35 -11.67 22.96
C GLY A 468 -0.09 -10.63 21.86
N TRP A 469 -0.68 -10.86 20.68
CA TRP A 469 -0.48 -10.08 19.46
C TRP A 469 -0.76 -8.58 19.61
N ARG A 470 0.10 -7.79 18.95
CA ARG A 470 0.14 -6.33 18.86
C ARG A 470 0.67 -5.95 17.48
N ASP A 471 0.56 -4.67 17.11
CA ASP A 471 1.16 -4.11 15.89
C ASP A 471 0.78 -4.95 14.64
N VAL A 472 -0.53 -5.21 14.49
CA VAL A 472 -1.10 -6.10 13.46
C VAL A 472 -1.34 -5.32 12.16
N LYS A 473 -0.37 -5.37 11.26
CA LYS A 473 -0.33 -4.58 10.02
C LYS A 473 -0.64 -5.42 8.79
N ILE A 474 -1.15 -4.74 7.76
CA ILE A 474 -1.40 -5.27 6.42
C ILE A 474 -0.38 -4.70 5.42
N GLY A 475 -0.06 -5.47 4.37
CA GLY A 475 0.80 -5.01 3.27
C GLY A 475 1.40 -6.17 2.47
N ASP A 476 1.94 -5.89 1.28
CA ASP A 476 2.67 -6.89 0.49
C ASP A 476 4.07 -7.13 1.08
N PHE A 477 4.19 -8.12 1.98
CA PHE A 477 5.44 -8.50 2.60
C PHE A 477 6.17 -9.59 1.81
N TYR A 478 5.50 -10.30 0.90
CA TYR A 478 6.16 -11.26 0.00
C TYR A 478 6.76 -10.62 -1.27
N GLY A 479 6.23 -9.49 -1.71
CA GLY A 479 6.50 -8.86 -3.01
C GLY A 479 5.81 -9.58 -4.16
N ASP A 480 4.60 -10.11 -3.93
CA ASP A 480 3.82 -10.87 -4.93
C ASP A 480 2.52 -10.16 -5.37
N GLY A 481 2.32 -8.92 -4.92
CA GLY A 481 1.16 -8.10 -5.24
C GLY A 481 -0.09 -8.42 -4.42
N ARG A 482 0.01 -9.27 -3.37
CA ARG A 482 -1.12 -9.57 -2.47
C ARG A 482 -0.88 -8.98 -1.09
N PRO A 483 -1.92 -8.43 -0.42
CA PRO A 483 -1.80 -7.96 0.95
C PRO A 483 -1.71 -9.15 1.92
N ASP A 484 -0.56 -9.29 2.58
CA ASP A 484 -0.34 -10.19 3.72
C ASP A 484 -0.68 -9.51 5.05
N ILE A 485 -0.62 -10.27 6.14
CA ILE A 485 -0.78 -9.76 7.51
C ILE A 485 0.46 -10.09 8.34
N ILE A 486 1.09 -9.08 8.97
CA ILE A 486 2.09 -9.30 10.02
C ILE A 486 1.52 -9.01 11.40
N GLY A 487 2.12 -9.61 12.43
CA GLY A 487 1.80 -9.30 13.82
C GLY A 487 2.99 -9.54 14.75
N ARG A 488 3.07 -8.73 15.81
CA ARG A 488 4.11 -8.82 16.83
C ARG A 488 3.57 -9.45 18.11
N THR A 489 4.24 -10.47 18.59
CA THR A 489 3.92 -11.13 19.88
C THR A 489 4.38 -10.29 21.07
N SER A 490 3.85 -10.56 22.27
CA SER A 490 4.23 -9.83 23.50
C SER A 490 5.67 -10.07 23.99
N THR A 491 6.40 -10.98 23.33
CA THR A 491 7.85 -11.21 23.54
C THR A 491 8.70 -10.51 22.48
N GLY A 492 8.06 -9.81 21.54
CA GLY A 492 8.69 -9.05 20.46
C GLY A 492 9.02 -9.85 19.19
N ALA A 493 8.69 -11.15 19.13
CA ALA A 493 8.81 -11.93 17.90
C ALA A 493 7.70 -11.54 16.90
N TRP A 494 8.10 -11.30 15.67
CA TRP A 494 7.25 -10.99 14.52
C TRP A 494 6.86 -12.27 13.78
N TYR A 495 5.61 -12.37 13.33
CA TYR A 495 5.14 -13.42 12.43
C TYR A 495 4.44 -12.79 11.22
N LEU A 496 4.46 -13.53 10.12
CA LEU A 496 3.85 -13.19 8.85
C LEU A 496 2.85 -14.29 8.46
N ALA A 497 1.66 -13.86 8.05
CA ALA A 497 0.59 -14.67 7.47
C ALA A 497 0.52 -14.37 5.98
N ALA A 498 1.19 -15.22 5.19
CA ALA A 498 1.29 -15.13 3.74
C ALA A 498 -0.08 -15.28 3.09
N ASN A 499 -0.45 -14.39 2.18
CA ASN A 499 -1.71 -14.45 1.45
C ASN A 499 -1.61 -15.38 0.23
N LEU A 500 -2.41 -16.44 0.21
CA LEU A 500 -2.46 -17.41 -0.90
C LEU A 500 -3.68 -17.18 -1.83
N GLY A 501 -4.26 -15.97 -1.81
CA GLY A 501 -5.44 -15.56 -2.58
C GLY A 501 -6.77 -16.20 -2.17
N SER A 502 -6.76 -17.06 -1.15
CA SER A 502 -7.94 -17.77 -0.63
C SER A 502 -7.79 -18.27 0.81
N SER A 503 -6.62 -18.07 1.43
CA SER A 503 -6.27 -18.46 2.79
C SER A 503 -4.99 -17.75 3.21
N PHE A 504 -4.72 -17.67 4.53
CA PHE A 504 -3.44 -17.18 5.04
C PHE A 504 -2.58 -18.32 5.60
N ASN A 505 -1.36 -18.46 5.09
CA ASN A 505 -0.36 -19.37 5.62
C ASN A 505 0.55 -18.64 6.63
N THR A 506 0.31 -18.85 7.93
CA THR A 506 1.17 -18.28 8.98
C THR A 506 2.49 -19.05 9.05
N LEU A 507 3.61 -18.36 8.91
CA LEU A 507 4.93 -19.00 8.96
C LEU A 507 5.19 -19.69 10.30
N PRO A 508 5.79 -20.90 10.30
CA PRO A 508 6.01 -21.68 11.52
C PRO A 508 7.14 -21.14 12.41
N SER A 509 7.99 -20.27 11.87
CA SER A 509 9.09 -19.59 12.55
C SER A 509 8.84 -18.09 12.57
N ALA A 510 9.34 -17.41 13.61
CA ALA A 510 9.32 -15.95 13.67
C ALA A 510 10.01 -15.36 12.43
N PHE A 511 9.29 -14.48 11.73
CA PHE A 511 9.79 -13.74 10.57
C PHE A 511 10.81 -12.68 10.98
N GLY A 512 10.85 -12.29 12.26
CA GLY A 512 11.90 -11.48 12.86
C GLY A 512 11.71 -11.40 14.38
N ALA A 513 12.61 -10.74 15.10
CA ALA A 513 12.40 -10.42 16.52
C ALA A 513 12.97 -9.06 16.93
N TRP A 514 12.21 -8.35 17.76
CA TRP A 514 12.61 -7.14 18.45
C TRP A 514 12.82 -7.41 19.94
N THR A 515 13.94 -6.94 20.50
CA THR A 515 14.17 -6.97 21.94
C THR A 515 13.26 -5.97 22.65
N GLU A 516 12.31 -6.44 23.46
CA GLU A 516 11.31 -5.58 24.13
C GLU A 516 11.90 -4.53 25.09
N THR A 517 13.12 -4.74 25.59
CA THR A 517 13.81 -3.80 26.50
C THR A 517 14.07 -2.42 25.88
N LEU A 518 14.01 -2.30 24.54
CA LEU A 518 14.16 -1.03 23.83
C LEU A 518 12.87 -0.18 23.81
N GLY A 519 11.74 -0.73 24.27
CA GLY A 519 10.50 0.01 24.47
C GLY A 519 9.90 0.60 23.19
N TRP A 520 9.72 -0.23 22.17
CA TRP A 520 9.30 0.15 20.81
C TRP A 520 8.02 1.00 20.76
N ARG A 521 8.01 1.98 19.86
CA ARG A 521 6.92 2.93 19.60
C ARG A 521 6.79 3.19 18.10
N ASP A 522 5.61 3.67 17.70
CA ASP A 522 5.34 4.22 16.37
C ASP A 522 5.68 3.22 15.25
N VAL A 523 5.08 2.02 15.35
CA VAL A 523 5.30 0.90 14.43
C VAL A 523 4.52 1.10 13.14
N GLN A 524 5.22 1.11 12.02
CA GLN A 524 4.72 1.46 10.69
C GLN A 524 5.30 0.50 9.63
N VAL A 525 4.67 0.46 8.46
CA VAL A 525 5.03 -0.46 7.37
C VAL A 525 5.05 0.28 6.03
N GLY A 526 5.92 -0.17 5.12
CA GLY A 526 6.09 0.44 3.79
C GLY A 526 7.41 0.02 3.15
N GLN A 527 7.63 0.37 1.88
CA GLN A 527 8.87 0.03 1.18
C GLN A 527 10.01 0.96 1.63
N PHE A 528 10.74 0.61 2.69
CA PHE A 528 11.87 1.39 3.21
C PHE A 528 13.21 0.96 2.61
N ALA A 529 13.32 -0.29 2.15
CA ALA A 529 14.49 -0.88 1.49
C ALA A 529 14.40 -0.86 -0.05
N GLY A 530 13.27 -0.47 -0.64
CA GLY A 530 13.08 -0.32 -2.09
C GLY A 530 13.30 -1.62 -2.89
N ASN A 531 12.91 -2.75 -2.30
CA ASN A 531 13.11 -4.09 -2.87
C ASN A 531 11.80 -4.74 -3.37
N GLY A 532 10.72 -3.96 -3.48
CA GLY A 532 9.38 -4.43 -3.85
C GLY A 532 8.60 -5.10 -2.72
N LYS A 533 9.09 -5.07 -1.48
CA LYS A 533 8.42 -5.67 -0.31
C LYS A 533 8.22 -4.61 0.77
N MET A 534 7.17 -4.75 1.57
CA MET A 534 7.00 -3.93 2.76
C MET A 534 8.00 -4.35 3.85
N ASP A 535 8.65 -3.34 4.44
CA ASP A 535 9.50 -3.44 5.62
C ASP A 535 8.73 -2.90 6.84
N VAL A 536 9.29 -3.09 8.04
CA VAL A 536 8.76 -2.49 9.28
C VAL A 536 9.66 -1.36 9.76
N LEU A 537 9.11 -0.17 9.98
CA LEU A 537 9.81 0.94 10.65
C LEU A 537 9.27 1.11 12.08
N ALA A 538 10.15 1.33 13.05
CA ALA A 538 9.77 1.77 14.39
C ALA A 538 10.91 2.51 15.09
N ARG A 539 10.61 3.15 16.23
CA ARG A 539 11.65 3.73 17.10
C ARG A 539 11.64 3.12 18.49
N THR A 540 12.78 3.20 19.14
CA THR A 540 12.95 2.90 20.57
C THR A 540 12.34 4.01 21.43
N ALA A 541 12.15 3.74 22.72
CA ALA A 541 11.73 4.74 23.71
C ALA A 541 12.72 5.93 23.83
N THR A 542 13.96 5.77 23.35
CA THR A 542 15.00 6.81 23.33
C THR A 542 15.07 7.61 22.01
N GLY A 543 14.20 7.32 21.03
CA GLY A 543 14.17 8.03 19.74
C GLY A 543 15.12 7.51 18.66
N THR A 544 15.77 6.36 18.87
CA THR A 544 16.55 5.69 17.82
C THR A 544 15.61 4.93 16.90
N TRP A 545 15.66 5.21 15.60
CA TRP A 545 14.87 4.53 14.57
C TRP A 545 15.56 3.27 14.09
N TYR A 546 14.76 2.24 13.83
CA TYR A 546 15.17 0.98 13.22
C TYR A 546 14.23 0.63 12.08
N VAL A 547 14.81 0.07 11.02
CA VAL A 547 14.08 -0.64 9.97
C VAL A 547 14.28 -2.14 10.17
N GLY A 548 13.22 -2.91 9.97
CA GLY A 548 13.23 -4.35 9.76
C GLY A 548 13.19 -4.64 8.28
N GLU A 549 14.36 -4.70 7.66
CA GLU A 549 14.46 -4.91 6.22
C GLU A 549 14.02 -6.32 5.87
N ASN A 550 13.00 -6.40 5.04
CA ASN A 550 12.35 -7.62 4.65
C ASN A 550 13.06 -8.25 3.44
N SER A 551 13.71 -9.40 3.66
CA SER A 551 14.37 -10.17 2.60
C SER A 551 13.41 -11.09 1.81
N GLY A 552 12.14 -11.21 2.25
CA GLY A 552 11.16 -12.19 1.80
C GLY A 552 11.16 -13.51 2.59
N SER A 553 12.23 -13.81 3.34
CA SER A 553 12.30 -14.97 4.24
C SER A 553 12.44 -14.59 5.71
N ALA A 554 12.97 -13.41 5.99
CA ALA A 554 13.02 -12.79 7.32
C ALA A 554 13.21 -11.26 7.25
N MET A 555 12.82 -10.57 8.32
CA MET A 555 13.22 -9.20 8.63
C MET A 555 14.59 -9.16 9.34
N THR A 556 15.49 -8.30 8.87
CA THR A 556 16.73 -7.96 9.58
C THR A 556 16.64 -6.56 10.17
N PHE A 557 16.78 -6.44 11.49
CA PHE A 557 16.64 -5.16 12.17
C PHE A 557 17.97 -4.42 12.29
N ARG A 558 18.06 -3.23 11.67
CA ARG A 558 19.23 -2.34 11.76
C ARG A 558 18.84 -0.92 12.17
N PRO A 559 19.73 -0.18 12.86
CA PRO A 559 19.54 1.25 13.06
C PRO A 559 19.37 1.97 11.71
N PHE A 560 18.39 2.86 11.65
CA PHE A 560 17.99 3.58 10.44
C PHE A 560 18.12 5.10 10.58
N GLY A 561 18.21 5.59 11.82
CA GLY A 561 18.50 6.99 12.18
C GLY A 561 18.41 7.20 13.70
N GLN A 562 18.74 8.38 14.21
CA GLN A 562 18.49 8.73 15.62
C GLN A 562 17.98 10.17 15.73
N TRP A 563 16.73 10.33 16.15
CA TRP A 563 16.05 11.63 16.25
C TRP A 563 15.33 11.73 17.59
N ASN A 564 15.84 12.57 18.49
CA ASN A 564 15.47 12.57 19.91
C ASN A 564 14.15 13.31 20.24
N GLU A 565 13.41 13.81 19.25
CA GLU A 565 12.21 14.63 19.50
C GLU A 565 10.94 13.79 19.77
N GLY A 566 10.00 14.39 20.52
CA GLY A 566 8.74 13.76 20.91
C GLY A 566 7.70 13.78 19.79
N LEU A 567 7.81 12.83 18.87
CA LEU A 567 7.09 12.79 17.59
C LEU A 567 6.10 11.59 17.55
N VAL A 568 4.90 11.73 16.98
CA VAL A 568 3.81 10.71 17.03
C VAL A 568 3.16 10.49 15.66
N TRP A 569 3.17 9.26 15.14
CA TRP A 569 3.17 8.97 13.69
C TRP A 569 1.92 8.24 13.15
N LYS A 570 1.54 8.51 11.89
CA LYS A 570 0.46 7.87 11.12
C LYS A 570 0.93 7.40 9.73
N ASN A 571 0.21 6.43 9.18
CA ASN A 571 0.47 5.79 7.88
C ASN A 571 -0.25 6.48 6.71
N VAL A 572 0.32 6.40 5.51
CA VAL A 572 -0.31 6.66 4.21
C VAL A 572 0.29 5.73 3.16
N ALA A 573 -0.56 5.02 2.43
CA ALA A 573 -0.20 4.31 1.22
C ALA A 573 -0.82 5.05 0.01
N SER A 574 0.03 5.70 -0.79
CA SER A 574 -0.32 6.24 -2.10
C SER A 574 0.93 6.72 -2.84
N GLY A 575 1.25 6.13 -4.00
CA GLY A 575 2.06 6.67 -5.12
C GLY A 575 3.52 7.10 -4.86
N ARG A 576 3.76 7.96 -3.88
CA ARG A 576 5.08 8.32 -3.33
C ARG A 576 4.96 8.38 -1.81
N ASN A 577 5.53 7.35 -1.18
CA ASN A 577 5.30 6.99 0.21
C ASN A 577 5.84 8.05 1.18
N LEU A 578 4.94 8.66 1.95
CA LEU A 578 5.23 9.71 2.91
C LEU A 578 4.65 9.30 4.27
N LEU A 579 5.49 8.94 5.23
CA LEU A 579 5.06 8.60 6.60
C LEU A 579 4.88 9.88 7.43
N VAL A 580 3.77 10.11 8.15
CA VAL A 580 3.49 11.46 8.70
C VAL A 580 3.08 11.53 10.18
N ALA A 581 3.72 12.39 10.99
CA ALA A 581 3.39 12.62 12.41
C ALA A 581 2.68 13.95 12.73
N ALA A 582 1.84 14.01 13.77
CA ALA A 582 1.27 15.26 14.30
C ALA A 582 1.19 15.23 15.84
N THR A 583 1.37 16.38 16.52
CA THR A 583 1.31 16.43 18.00
C THR A 583 0.47 17.57 18.55
N GLY A 584 -0.27 17.28 19.63
CA GLY A 584 -1.07 18.25 20.39
C GLY A 584 -1.23 17.80 21.85
N ALA A 585 -0.89 18.69 22.79
CA ALA A 585 -0.84 18.36 24.21
C ALA A 585 -2.20 18.52 24.91
N ALA A 586 -2.97 17.44 25.02
CA ALA A 586 -4.00 17.20 26.06
C ALA A 586 -4.59 15.79 25.89
N ALA A 587 -3.83 14.74 26.20
CA ALA A 587 -4.26 13.36 25.99
C ALA A 587 -5.30 12.89 27.04
N ALA A 588 -6.56 13.22 26.78
CA ALA A 588 -7.69 12.35 27.14
C ALA A 588 -8.39 11.95 25.83
N SER A 589 -8.49 10.64 25.59
CA SER A 589 -9.04 9.97 24.38
C SER A 589 -8.16 9.96 23.12
N SER A 590 -8.09 8.78 22.51
CA SER A 590 -7.38 8.42 21.27
C SER A 590 -8.25 8.65 20.01
N THR A 591 -7.62 8.72 18.82
CA THR A 591 -8.26 8.35 17.53
C THR A 591 -7.23 8.11 16.40
N VAL A 592 -7.54 7.17 15.49
CA VAL A 592 -6.59 6.49 14.59
C VAL A 592 -6.91 6.60 13.09
N VAL A 593 -5.91 6.27 12.24
CA VAL A 593 -6.15 5.57 10.97
C VAL A 593 -5.17 4.37 10.85
N GLY A 594 -5.65 3.18 10.48
CA GLY A 594 -4.85 1.94 10.36
C GLY A 594 -5.34 0.79 11.25
N GLU A 595 -5.06 0.88 12.56
CA GLU A 595 -5.46 -0.06 13.61
C GLU A 595 -6.09 0.71 14.78
N ASP A 596 -7.32 0.42 15.21
CA ASP A 596 -7.71 0.70 16.60
C ASP A 596 -8.68 -0.35 17.15
N ILE A 597 -8.52 -0.63 18.44
CA ILE A 597 -9.26 -1.61 19.22
C ILE A 597 -10.27 -0.87 20.09
N GLU A 598 -11.54 -1.27 20.08
CA GLU A 598 -12.53 -0.72 21.01
C GLU A 598 -12.25 -1.15 22.47
N LEU A 599 -12.30 -0.18 23.38
CA LEU A 599 -12.39 -0.44 24.82
C LEU A 599 -13.86 -0.53 25.24
N SER A 600 -14.30 -1.74 25.59
CA SER A 600 -15.62 -2.01 26.14
C SER A 600 -15.89 -1.21 27.43
N SER A 601 -17.08 -0.64 27.55
CA SER A 601 -17.48 0.22 28.66
C SER A 601 -17.51 -0.48 30.02
N ALA A 602 -16.89 0.15 31.03
CA ALA A 602 -17.09 -0.16 32.44
C ALA A 602 -17.19 1.14 33.26
N SER A 603 -18.19 1.22 34.13
CA SER A 603 -18.56 2.40 34.91
C SER A 603 -17.51 2.80 35.97
N GLY A 604 -17.17 4.11 36.06
CA GLY A 604 -16.31 4.65 37.10
C GLY A 604 -16.50 6.16 37.32
N SER A 605 -16.90 6.54 38.53
CA SER A 605 -17.30 7.89 38.98
C SER A 605 -16.30 9.04 38.75
N PHE A 606 -16.86 10.22 38.45
CA PHE A 606 -16.23 11.54 38.42
C PHE A 606 -15.58 11.94 39.77
N ALA A 607 -14.43 12.61 39.73
CA ALA A 607 -13.90 13.37 40.87
C ALA A 607 -13.20 14.64 40.39
N VAL A 608 -13.59 15.79 40.93
CA VAL A 608 -13.05 17.12 40.56
C VAL A 608 -11.84 17.45 41.42
N ALA A 609 -10.70 17.75 40.79
CA ALA A 609 -9.56 18.39 41.45
C ALA A 609 -9.61 19.91 41.20
N LYS A 610 -9.44 20.69 42.27
CA LYS A 610 -9.45 22.16 42.22
C LYS A 610 -8.10 22.72 41.74
N ASP A 611 -8.17 23.75 40.93
CA ASP A 611 -7.05 24.66 40.66
C ASP A 611 -6.74 25.52 41.90
N SER A 612 -5.45 25.76 42.17
CA SER A 612 -4.98 26.74 43.16
C SER A 612 -3.48 27.07 43.02
N SER A 613 -3.12 28.07 42.20
CA SER A 613 -2.02 29.01 42.53
C SER A 613 -2.04 30.27 41.65
N THR A 614 -1.87 31.43 42.29
CA THR A 614 -1.95 32.80 41.71
C THR A 614 -0.67 33.26 41.00
N PRO A 615 -0.74 34.33 40.15
CA PRO A 615 0.37 34.79 39.30
C PRO A 615 1.20 35.94 39.89
N ASP A 616 2.38 36.21 39.31
CA ASP A 616 3.11 37.50 39.43
C ASP A 616 4.08 37.74 38.24
N ALA A 617 4.65 38.96 38.13
CA ALA A 617 5.69 39.48 37.21
C ALA A 617 5.28 40.32 35.97
N THR A 618 4.68 41.50 36.24
CA THR A 618 5.02 42.84 35.69
C THR A 618 5.78 43.03 34.35
N VAL A 619 5.07 43.54 33.31
CA VAL A 619 5.15 44.91 32.69
C VAL A 619 6.55 45.55 32.46
N PRO A 620 6.92 46.00 31.22
CA PRO A 620 6.60 47.37 30.76
C PRO A 620 6.23 47.57 29.26
N PRO A 621 5.68 48.76 28.87
CA PRO A 621 4.90 48.95 27.63
C PRO A 621 5.62 49.74 26.52
N LEU A 622 5.02 49.78 25.32
CA LEU A 622 5.28 50.82 24.31
C LEU A 622 3.98 51.41 23.75
N ASN A 623 3.97 52.75 23.61
CA ASN A 623 2.86 53.56 23.10
C ASN A 623 2.79 53.56 21.56
N GLY A 624 1.60 53.83 21.01
CA GLY A 624 1.45 54.16 19.58
C GLY A 624 0.01 54.41 19.14
N SER A 625 -0.42 55.68 19.15
CA SER A 625 -1.62 56.24 18.50
C SER A 625 -1.85 55.73 17.05
N ALA A 626 -3.05 55.75 16.44
CA ALA A 626 -4.14 56.72 16.59
C ALA A 626 -5.51 56.23 16.05
N ALA A 627 -6.58 56.98 16.34
CA ALA A 627 -7.91 56.96 15.72
C ALA A 627 -8.57 58.36 15.95
N PRO A 628 -9.77 58.67 15.40
CA PRO A 628 -10.34 58.43 14.07
C PRO A 628 -10.69 59.79 13.37
N PRO A 629 -11.48 59.82 12.27
CA PRO A 629 -12.95 60.12 12.31
C PRO A 629 -13.78 59.27 11.31
N ASP A 630 -15.11 59.34 11.11
CA ASP A 630 -16.32 59.76 11.89
C ASP A 630 -17.59 59.31 11.09
N ARG A 631 -18.74 59.11 11.74
CA ARG A 631 -20.13 58.88 11.21
C ARG A 631 -20.48 57.51 10.57
N SER A 632 -21.72 57.00 10.65
CA SER A 632 -23.00 57.57 11.15
C SER A 632 -23.91 56.55 11.85
N ASP A 633 -24.88 57.06 12.64
CA ASP A 633 -25.94 56.32 13.36
C ASP A 633 -26.80 55.36 12.51
N PHE A 634 -27.34 54.29 13.13
CA PHE A 634 -28.78 54.16 13.49
C PHE A 634 -29.15 52.75 13.99
N SER A 635 -30.15 52.66 14.88
CA SER A 635 -30.85 51.44 15.35
C SER A 635 -32.16 51.88 16.05
N PRO A 636 -33.15 50.99 16.30
CA PRO A 636 -33.80 49.98 15.45
C PRO A 636 -35.34 50.25 15.37
N PRO A 637 -36.14 49.35 14.77
CA PRO A 637 -37.20 48.63 15.52
C PRO A 637 -37.24 47.11 15.18
N THR A 638 -37.25 46.16 16.12
CA THR A 638 -38.35 45.63 16.99
C THR A 638 -39.37 44.72 16.30
N ASP A 639 -39.80 43.71 17.08
CA ASP A 639 -40.76 42.63 16.81
C ASP A 639 -40.23 41.52 15.86
N ASP A 640 -40.45 40.22 16.11
CA ASP A 640 -41.50 39.58 16.92
C ASP A 640 -41.06 38.27 17.63
N ASP A 641 -42.02 37.65 18.34
CA ASP A 641 -42.10 36.25 18.79
C ASP A 641 -41.51 35.77 20.15
N ALA A 642 -42.45 35.69 21.09
CA ALA A 642 -42.92 34.45 21.74
C ALA A 642 -42.13 33.82 22.90
N VAL A 643 -42.66 34.08 24.11
CA VAL A 643 -42.38 33.41 25.38
C VAL A 643 -42.83 31.93 25.35
N MET A 644 -41.97 31.03 25.82
CA MET A 644 -42.38 29.70 26.31
C MET A 644 -42.01 29.54 27.80
N LEU A 645 -43.03 29.63 28.67
CA LEU A 645 -42.90 29.32 30.09
C LEU A 645 -42.95 27.80 30.31
N SER A 646 -42.09 27.31 31.19
CA SER A 646 -41.98 25.90 31.55
C SER A 646 -42.56 25.61 32.94
N SER A 647 -42.62 24.32 33.26
CA SER A 647 -42.98 23.70 34.55
C SER A 647 -44.48 23.45 34.81
N GLY A 648 -44.78 22.18 35.09
CA GLY A 648 -46.13 21.67 35.34
C GLY A 648 -46.09 20.17 35.66
N LYS A 649 -45.46 19.78 36.78
CA LYS A 649 -45.49 18.40 37.28
C LYS A 649 -46.93 17.95 37.53
N ARG A 650 -47.25 16.70 37.18
CA ARG A 650 -48.19 15.85 37.95
C ARG A 650 -47.88 14.38 37.73
N GLU A 651 -47.78 13.65 38.83
CA GLU A 651 -47.83 12.18 38.85
C GLU A 651 -49.27 11.72 38.55
N LEU A 652 -49.44 10.48 38.08
CA LEU A 652 -50.40 9.51 38.64
C LEU A 652 -50.32 8.15 37.89
N GLU A 653 -50.13 7.10 38.69
CA GLU A 653 -50.67 5.73 38.58
C GLU A 653 -50.64 4.91 37.28
N SER A 654 -50.06 3.71 37.40
CA SER A 654 -50.43 2.52 36.62
C SER A 654 -51.53 1.74 37.35
N PRO A 655 -52.42 1.02 36.64
CA PRO A 655 -52.39 -0.44 36.82
C PRO A 655 -52.69 -1.29 35.56
N LYS A 656 -51.72 -2.14 35.21
CA LYS A 656 -51.81 -3.62 35.23
C LYS A 656 -52.95 -4.36 34.48
N VAL A 657 -52.50 -5.35 33.67
CA VAL A 657 -53.17 -6.64 33.29
C VAL A 657 -54.10 -6.67 32.06
N ARG A 658 -53.62 -7.28 30.95
CA ARG A 658 -53.98 -8.66 30.55
C ARG A 658 -53.03 -9.24 29.50
N ALA A 659 -52.74 -10.54 29.60
CA ALA A 659 -52.03 -11.33 28.57
C ALA A 659 -53.01 -12.26 27.86
N SER A 660 -52.69 -12.67 26.62
CA SER A 660 -52.64 -14.09 26.18
C SER A 660 -52.34 -14.26 24.67
N PRO A 661 -51.90 -15.44 24.20
CA PRO A 661 -51.16 -15.59 22.94
C PRO A 661 -51.78 -16.54 21.89
N GLN A 662 -51.24 -16.51 20.67
CA GLN A 662 -51.20 -17.59 19.64
C GLN A 662 -50.11 -17.19 18.62
N ALA A 663 -49.10 -17.97 18.19
CA ALA A 663 -48.81 -19.41 18.10
C ALA A 663 -49.24 -20.11 16.80
N SER A 664 -48.30 -20.87 16.22
CA SER A 664 -48.35 -21.67 14.96
C SER A 664 -48.34 -20.87 13.63
N ALA A 665 -47.77 -21.37 12.52
CA ALA A 665 -47.20 -22.70 12.25
C ALA A 665 -45.99 -22.66 11.29
N SER A 666 -45.18 -23.72 11.34
CA SER A 666 -44.15 -24.07 10.34
C SER A 666 -44.75 -24.74 9.10
N LEU A 667 -44.05 -24.69 7.97
CA LEU A 667 -44.23 -25.60 6.84
C LEU A 667 -42.89 -25.77 6.11
N ASP A 668 -42.45 -27.02 5.99
CA ASP A 668 -41.27 -27.44 5.21
C ASP A 668 -41.68 -27.86 3.78
N ASP A 669 -40.67 -27.94 2.90
CA ASP A 669 -40.61 -28.61 1.58
C ASP A 669 -41.60 -28.22 0.46
N VAL A 670 -41.05 -27.90 -0.73
CA VAL A 670 -40.99 -28.84 -1.88
C VAL A 670 -40.11 -28.29 -3.03
N PHE A 671 -39.30 -29.20 -3.56
CA PHE A 671 -38.47 -29.25 -4.76
C PHE A 671 -38.76 -28.38 -6.02
N SER A 672 -37.64 -27.94 -6.61
CA SER A 672 -37.19 -28.08 -8.03
C SER A 672 -37.81 -27.30 -9.21
N ASP A 673 -36.86 -26.93 -10.08
CA ASP A 673 -36.93 -26.81 -11.54
C ASP A 673 -37.62 -25.61 -12.23
N ALA A 674 -36.75 -24.75 -12.76
CA ALA A 674 -36.61 -24.42 -14.19
C ALA A 674 -37.81 -23.85 -14.97
N GLY A 675 -37.55 -22.70 -15.60
CA GLY A 675 -38.25 -22.33 -16.83
C GLY A 675 -38.65 -20.85 -16.93
N LEU A 676 -37.85 -20.11 -17.68
CA LEU A 676 -38.27 -19.05 -18.62
C LEU A 676 -39.77 -18.68 -18.62
N LEU A 677 -40.09 -17.43 -18.30
CA LEU A 677 -40.71 -16.57 -19.31
C LEU A 677 -40.41 -15.09 -19.06
N SER A 678 -40.34 -14.34 -20.15
CA SER A 678 -40.17 -12.89 -20.17
C SER A 678 -41.51 -12.14 -20.13
N ALA A 679 -41.39 -10.84 -19.84
CA ALA A 679 -42.17 -9.75 -20.43
C ALA A 679 -43.44 -9.19 -19.72
N LEU A 680 -43.39 -7.86 -19.58
CA LEU A 680 -44.46 -6.84 -19.53
C LEU A 680 -45.35 -6.64 -18.27
N VAL A 681 -45.17 -5.43 -17.70
CA VAL A 681 -46.19 -4.42 -17.35
C VAL A 681 -47.26 -4.77 -16.29
N SER A 682 -47.07 -4.21 -15.09
CA SER A 682 -47.97 -3.17 -14.54
C SER A 682 -47.25 -2.36 -13.46
#